data_AF-A0A8H5UQZ8-F1
#
_entry.id   AF-A0A8H5UQZ8-F1
#
_cell.length_a   1.000
_cell.length_b   1.000
_cell.length_c   1.000
_cell.angle_alpha   90.00
_cell.angle_beta   90.00
_cell.angle_gamma   90.00
#
_symmetry.space_group_name_H-M   'P 1'
#
loop_
_entity.id
_entity.type
_entity.pdbx_description
1 polymer ?
#
loop_
_entity_poly.entity_id
_entity_poly.type
_entity_poly.pdbx_seq_one_letter_code
_entity_poly.pdbx_strand_id
1 'polypeptide(L)'
;MAGRIASLERSLAEATTRMNLSCNSIEPRRIVNEKDSRKDLLFHKGSTDQYLNEILVTRVVSEDESIATALATSQHEPRALLSSPFDLMGIMSSPCYTQHPSAFHPSKATAIELWNIYLNNVEIILGLKFTHIPTDEVRVYSTIDDPASAKFDDLAFCYSIYFAAAISLEDSTSFFPDKATELQRFKMGIEQAFAHGDFFNRPTLTGLRALAIYLSAIRVHNRGKSVWILNGLVIRIAQSLGLHKDGTKLGLPPFESELRRRLWWHIITRDSRSGEDFGLEDPNDLLSTSDVKPPLNLNDADIFPEMEDLPVERTEWTGMTFSLINVDLAKAMETLKGGNPSTSTLRKEGRDKILRDVHTRVKSRLEKCNPVTPHQRLTVHCANYLLRKLDFVTNQQWLLLQKREVSDSVLKKETLVAALDILEARTAGDDPFLAQFSWAKKVHPQYHVSLYVLWYLCTKPQGPHVERAWRAIDSIFEQEMAFDFIGCAGAKPAVLKALRTKAETRRKNLDSSSVRVGCNTEPAASTELEHMEDSLTFLEGFNFDDEVFENGVTVVVTALQNHFLKSEVRKSDPLAYKAMNIEMATILVTGANRGIGFAIVQAIATRLPSSTIVLGSRKKGAAQEAIESLIDSGIKTKLGYVDLDIENDASIEAAVATLEQEYGKLDVLINNAGKVEQRSSDDLADIRAASNSCYNNLITSNAIVTHAFGKLLRKSSEPRIIMISSARGSMARTNNKEPV
;
A
#
# COMPACT_ATOMS: atom_id res chain seq x y z
N MET A 1 3.73 46.28 -37.77
CA MET A 1 3.26 46.01 -36.39
C MET A 1 1.73 45.98 -36.28
N ALA A 2 0.99 46.87 -36.96
CA ALA A 2 -0.48 46.87 -36.98
C ALA A 2 -1.15 45.60 -37.60
N GLY A 3 -0.54 44.98 -38.63
CA GLY A 3 -1.09 43.77 -39.25
C GLY A 3 -1.03 42.49 -38.39
N ARG A 4 -0.08 42.41 -37.44
CA ARG A 4 0.03 41.26 -36.51
C ARG A 4 -0.98 41.36 -35.36
N ILE A 5 -1.34 42.58 -34.95
CA ILE A 5 -2.37 42.83 -33.92
C ILE A 5 -3.76 42.51 -34.48
N ALA A 6 -4.06 42.93 -35.71
CA ALA A 6 -5.32 42.60 -36.37
C ALA A 6 -5.51 41.09 -36.65
N SER A 7 -4.42 40.34 -36.86
CA SER A 7 -4.46 38.88 -37.00
C SER A 7 -4.72 38.16 -35.67
N LEU A 8 -4.21 38.71 -34.57
CA LEU A 8 -4.44 38.20 -33.21
C LEU A 8 -5.86 38.51 -32.74
N GLU A 9 -6.38 39.71 -32.99
CA GLU A 9 -7.76 40.09 -32.66
C GLU A 9 -8.79 39.26 -33.44
N ARG A 10 -8.51 38.95 -34.71
CA ARG A 10 -9.38 38.09 -35.53
C ARG A 10 -9.38 36.62 -35.04
N SER A 11 -8.20 36.11 -34.65
CA SER A 11 -8.08 34.77 -34.06
C SER A 11 -8.74 34.69 -32.66
N LEU A 12 -8.71 35.77 -31.89
CA LEU A 12 -9.34 35.87 -30.58
C LEU A 12 -10.87 36.01 -30.71
N ALA A 13 -11.36 36.75 -31.70
CA ALA A 13 -12.80 36.85 -32.00
C ALA A 13 -13.38 35.53 -32.53
N GLU A 14 -12.65 34.79 -33.37
CA GLU A 14 -13.06 33.45 -33.83
C GLU A 14 -13.07 32.42 -32.67
N ALA A 15 -12.16 32.53 -31.70
CA ALA A 15 -12.16 31.71 -30.49
C ALA A 15 -13.33 32.06 -29.55
N THR A 16 -13.67 33.35 -29.42
CA THR A 16 -14.76 33.82 -28.55
C THR A 16 -16.14 33.46 -29.13
N THR A 17 -16.27 33.42 -30.46
CA THR A 17 -17.53 33.03 -31.12
C THR A 17 -17.78 31.51 -31.05
N ARG A 18 -16.72 30.68 -30.96
CA ARG A 18 -16.85 29.23 -30.70
C ARG A 18 -17.17 28.90 -29.23
N MET A 19 -16.83 29.77 -28.29
CA MET A 19 -17.15 29.57 -26.87
C MET A 19 -18.60 29.93 -26.49
N ASN A 20 -19.31 30.71 -27.31
CA ASN A 20 -20.68 31.15 -27.03
C ASN A 20 -21.79 30.35 -27.75
N LEU A 21 -21.47 29.20 -28.37
CA LEU A 21 -22.44 28.30 -29.00
C LEU A 21 -22.49 26.88 -28.43
N SER A 22 -21.98 26.65 -27.21
CA SER A 22 -22.23 25.38 -26.50
C SER A 22 -22.56 25.58 -25.01
N CYS A 23 -23.45 26.52 -24.71
CA CYS A 23 -24.12 26.59 -23.41
C CYS A 23 -25.63 26.36 -23.58
N ASN A 24 -25.98 25.18 -24.10
CA ASN A 24 -27.25 24.56 -23.79
C ASN A 24 -26.94 23.43 -22.82
N SER A 25 -27.43 23.58 -21.58
CA SER A 25 -27.61 22.56 -20.55
C SER A 25 -27.10 21.17 -20.92
N ILE A 26 -25.85 20.88 -20.59
CA ILE A 26 -25.39 19.50 -20.45
C ILE A 26 -25.74 19.11 -19.01
N GLU A 27 -26.99 18.67 -18.82
CA GLU A 27 -27.26 17.63 -17.82
C GLU A 27 -26.19 16.55 -17.93
N PRO A 28 -25.78 15.87 -16.83
CA PRO A 28 -24.74 14.85 -16.88
C PRO A 28 -25.07 13.83 -17.96
N ARG A 29 -24.43 13.95 -19.13
CA ARG A 29 -24.58 13.02 -20.23
C ARG A 29 -23.82 11.77 -19.86
N ARG A 30 -24.51 10.93 -19.08
CA ARG A 30 -24.32 9.50 -19.09
C ARG A 30 -24.49 9.10 -20.55
N ILE A 31 -23.40 8.84 -21.28
CA ILE A 31 -23.49 8.06 -22.52
C ILE A 31 -23.85 6.64 -22.04
N VAL A 32 -25.13 6.44 -21.77
CA VAL A 32 -25.72 5.13 -21.61
C VAL A 32 -25.87 4.61 -23.03
N ASN A 33 -24.78 4.07 -23.58
CA ASN A 33 -24.95 3.03 -24.59
C ASN A 33 -25.43 1.81 -23.83
N GLU A 34 -26.74 1.62 -23.83
CA GLU A 34 -27.50 0.57 -23.13
C GLU A 34 -27.24 -0.85 -23.69
N LYS A 35 -26.11 -1.05 -24.39
CA LYS A 35 -25.78 -2.27 -25.13
C LYS A 35 -24.44 -2.92 -24.78
N ASP A 36 -23.58 -2.33 -23.94
CA ASP A 36 -22.30 -2.97 -23.60
C ASP A 36 -22.31 -3.60 -22.20
N SER A 37 -22.11 -4.91 -22.14
CA SER A 37 -22.09 -5.71 -20.91
C SER A 37 -20.83 -5.52 -20.06
N ARG A 38 -19.87 -4.72 -20.53
CA ARG A 38 -18.59 -4.43 -19.87
C ARG A 38 -18.52 -2.93 -19.56
N LYS A 39 -18.60 -2.57 -18.28
CA LYS A 39 -18.47 -1.17 -17.85
C LYS A 39 -17.05 -0.95 -17.33
N ASP A 40 -16.22 -0.36 -18.18
CA ASP A 40 -14.95 0.19 -17.75
C ASP A 40 -15.19 1.39 -16.82
N LEU A 41 -14.33 1.56 -15.82
CA LEU A 41 -14.46 2.61 -14.82
C LEU A 41 -13.21 3.49 -14.81
N LEU A 42 -13.42 4.81 -14.86
CA LEU A 42 -12.38 5.81 -14.70
C LEU A 42 -12.71 6.68 -13.48
N PHE A 43 -11.76 6.77 -12.55
CA PHE A 43 -11.86 7.57 -11.35
C PHE A 43 -10.81 8.67 -11.35
N HIS A 44 -11.22 9.88 -10.98
CA HIS A 44 -10.33 11.02 -10.79
C HIS A 44 -10.06 11.20 -9.30
N LYS A 45 -8.86 10.87 -8.83
CA LYS A 45 -8.45 10.97 -7.42
C LYS A 45 -7.42 12.09 -7.25
N GLY A 46 -7.89 13.31 -7.02
CA GLY A 46 -7.02 14.48 -6.89
C GLY A 46 -6.16 14.72 -8.14
N SER A 47 -4.85 14.49 -8.05
CA SER A 47 -3.89 14.64 -9.16
C SER A 47 -3.61 13.37 -9.95
N THR A 48 -4.27 12.24 -9.65
CA THR A 48 -4.03 10.96 -10.32
C THR A 48 -5.32 10.33 -10.83
N ASP A 49 -5.28 9.85 -12.07
CA ASP A 49 -6.37 9.07 -12.67
C ASP A 49 -6.18 7.57 -12.42
N GLN A 50 -7.30 6.88 -12.27
CA GLN A 50 -7.34 5.44 -12.08
C GLN A 50 -8.37 4.80 -13.01
N TYR A 51 -7.89 4.00 -13.94
CA TYR A 51 -8.69 3.20 -14.85
C TYR A 51 -8.78 1.76 -14.35
N LEU A 52 -9.97 1.16 -14.43
CA LEU A 52 -10.27 -0.24 -14.10
C LEU A 52 -11.11 -0.85 -15.23
N ASN A 53 -10.70 -2.00 -15.73
CA ASN A 53 -11.45 -2.77 -16.72
C ASN A 53 -11.57 -4.27 -16.37
N GLU A 54 -10.96 -4.71 -15.26
CA GLU A 54 -11.13 -6.09 -14.79
C GLU A 54 -12.57 -6.31 -14.29
N ILE A 55 -13.22 -7.34 -14.83
CA ILE A 55 -14.67 -7.55 -14.67
C ILE A 55 -15.11 -7.78 -13.22
N LEU A 56 -14.35 -8.51 -12.40
CA LEU A 56 -14.74 -8.79 -11.02
C LEU A 56 -14.69 -7.51 -10.18
N VAL A 57 -13.61 -6.72 -10.31
CA VAL A 57 -13.48 -5.43 -9.60
C VAL A 57 -14.52 -4.44 -10.08
N THR A 58 -14.64 -4.22 -11.39
CA THR A 58 -15.59 -3.24 -11.95
C THR A 58 -17.03 -3.57 -11.55
N ARG A 59 -17.39 -4.85 -11.50
CA ARG A 59 -18.71 -5.27 -11.03
C ARG A 59 -18.94 -4.91 -9.57
N VAL A 60 -18.03 -5.31 -8.66
CA VAL A 60 -18.17 -5.04 -7.23
C VAL A 60 -18.26 -3.54 -6.94
N VAL A 61 -17.45 -2.73 -7.63
CA VAL A 61 -17.49 -1.27 -7.49
C VAL A 61 -18.80 -0.69 -8.05
N SER A 62 -19.31 -1.22 -9.16
CA SER A 62 -20.57 -0.74 -9.76
C SER A 62 -21.83 -1.04 -8.96
N GLU A 63 -21.79 -2.06 -8.08
CA GLU A 63 -22.92 -2.44 -7.22
C GLU A 63 -22.98 -1.65 -5.92
N ASP A 64 -21.93 -0.90 -5.60
CA ASP A 64 -21.78 -0.24 -4.31
C ASP A 64 -21.16 1.15 -4.47
N GLU A 65 -22.03 2.16 -4.47
CA GLU A 65 -21.63 3.55 -4.59
C GLU A 65 -20.65 3.97 -3.48
N SER A 66 -20.72 3.37 -2.27
CA SER A 66 -19.78 3.67 -1.19
C SER A 66 -18.33 3.24 -1.51
N ILE A 67 -18.16 2.18 -2.29
CA ILE A 67 -16.84 1.72 -2.75
C ILE A 67 -16.36 2.61 -3.89
N ALA A 68 -17.23 3.00 -4.81
CA ALA A 68 -16.92 3.95 -5.87
C ALA A 68 -16.49 5.31 -5.29
N THR A 69 -17.19 5.79 -4.26
CA THR A 69 -16.80 6.96 -3.47
C THR A 69 -15.45 6.71 -2.81
N ALA A 70 -15.22 5.58 -2.12
CA ALA A 70 -13.93 5.30 -1.49
C ALA A 70 -12.73 5.29 -2.48
N LEU A 71 -12.96 4.93 -3.75
CA LEU A 71 -11.97 5.02 -4.83
C LEU A 71 -11.78 6.44 -5.37
N ALA A 72 -12.85 7.23 -5.43
CA ALA A 72 -12.84 8.62 -5.91
C ALA A 72 -12.35 9.63 -4.85
N THR A 73 -12.59 9.36 -3.57
CA THR A 73 -12.16 10.23 -2.48
C THR A 73 -10.62 10.21 -2.41
N SER A 74 -10.01 11.39 -2.54
CA SER A 74 -8.59 11.57 -2.23
C SER A 74 -8.39 11.28 -0.75
N GLN A 75 -8.04 10.03 -0.42
CA GLN A 75 -7.39 9.75 0.85
C GLN A 75 -6.12 10.60 0.83
N HIS A 76 -6.14 11.74 1.53
CA HIS A 76 -4.94 12.38 2.03
C HIS A 76 -4.34 11.41 3.05
N GLU A 77 -3.81 10.28 2.58
CA GLU A 77 -2.65 9.69 3.23
C GLU A 77 -1.65 10.84 3.30
N PRO A 78 -1.08 11.14 4.47
CA PRO A 78 0.09 12.01 4.49
C PRO A 78 1.03 11.43 3.45
N ARG A 79 1.34 12.21 2.41
CA ARG A 79 2.52 11.96 1.60
C ARG A 79 3.66 12.26 2.54
N ALA A 80 3.87 11.38 3.51
CA ALA A 80 5.11 11.32 4.22
C ALA A 80 6.13 11.23 3.08
N LEU A 81 7.06 12.18 3.02
CA LEU A 81 8.27 12.06 2.24
C LEU A 81 9.14 10.92 2.81
N LEU A 82 8.50 9.83 3.27
CA LEU A 82 9.13 8.54 3.44
C LEU A 82 9.31 8.03 2.02
N SER A 83 10.40 8.51 1.41
CA SER A 83 11.05 7.79 0.34
C SER A 83 11.04 6.33 0.75
N SER A 84 10.39 5.47 -0.02
CA SER A 84 10.84 4.10 0.01
C SER A 84 12.34 4.18 -0.28
N PRO A 85 13.23 3.60 0.53
CA PRO A 85 14.61 3.46 0.09
C PRO A 85 14.60 2.85 -1.34
N PHE A 86 13.63 1.98 -1.62
CA PHE A 86 13.39 1.30 -2.88
C PHE A 86 12.38 1.97 -3.82
N ASP A 87 12.32 3.31 -3.88
CA ASP A 87 11.56 3.97 -4.94
C ASP A 87 12.21 3.66 -6.31
N LEU A 88 11.40 3.12 -7.23
CA LEU A 88 11.79 2.70 -8.58
C LEU A 88 12.08 3.89 -9.50
N MET A 89 11.80 5.12 -9.07
CA MET A 89 12.24 6.34 -9.74
C MET A 89 13.77 6.38 -9.91
N GLY A 90 14.54 5.65 -9.10
CA GLY A 90 16.00 5.58 -9.18
C GLY A 90 16.55 5.10 -10.54
N ILE A 91 15.93 4.07 -11.15
CA ILE A 91 16.31 3.54 -12.49
C ILE A 91 16.17 4.60 -13.59
N MET A 92 15.28 5.59 -13.42
CA MET A 92 15.06 6.69 -14.36
C MET A 92 15.52 8.05 -13.81
N SER A 93 16.18 8.07 -12.64
CA SER A 93 16.64 9.30 -11.98
C SER A 93 18.05 9.66 -12.43
N SER A 94 18.44 10.91 -12.20
CA SER A 94 19.78 11.40 -12.54
C SER A 94 20.84 10.62 -11.75
N PRO A 95 21.67 9.79 -12.41
CA PRO A 95 22.62 8.95 -11.71
C PRO A 95 23.76 9.79 -11.11
N CYS A 96 24.29 9.32 -9.99
CA CYS A 96 25.42 9.97 -9.33
C CYS A 96 26.73 9.40 -9.89
N TYR A 97 27.23 9.98 -10.99
CA TYR A 97 28.47 9.54 -11.67
C TYR A 97 29.76 9.74 -10.85
N THR A 98 29.68 10.20 -9.60
CA THR A 98 30.85 10.43 -8.74
C THR A 98 31.45 9.13 -8.20
N GLN A 99 30.69 8.02 -8.23
CA GLN A 99 31.14 6.72 -7.76
C GLN A 99 31.05 5.69 -8.89
N HIS A 100 32.15 4.97 -9.14
CA HIS A 100 32.14 3.88 -10.09
C HIS A 100 31.21 2.74 -9.62
N PRO A 101 30.45 2.06 -10.50
CA PRO A 101 29.54 1.00 -10.10
C PRO A 101 30.18 -0.12 -9.27
N SER A 102 31.50 -0.36 -9.40
CA SER A 102 32.23 -1.34 -8.58
C SER A 102 32.31 -1.00 -7.09
N ALA A 103 32.15 0.28 -6.71
CA ALA A 103 32.18 0.72 -5.32
C ALA A 103 31.04 0.12 -4.47
N PHE A 104 29.95 -0.28 -5.13
CA PHE A 104 28.80 -0.90 -4.47
C PHE A 104 28.98 -2.42 -4.28
N HIS A 105 30.05 -3.02 -4.81
CA HIS A 105 30.23 -4.46 -4.77
C HIS A 105 30.49 -4.92 -3.33
N PRO A 106 29.80 -5.96 -2.82
CA PRO A 106 30.06 -6.48 -1.50
C PRO A 106 31.44 -7.19 -1.45
N SER A 107 31.84 -7.62 -0.26
CA SER A 107 33.08 -8.41 -0.13
C SER A 107 32.99 -9.70 -0.97
N LYS A 108 34.13 -10.22 -1.42
CA LYS A 108 34.19 -11.47 -2.21
C LYS A 108 33.51 -12.63 -1.49
N ALA A 109 33.70 -12.78 -0.19
CA ALA A 109 33.04 -13.82 0.61
C ALA A 109 31.51 -13.66 0.60
N THR A 110 31.02 -12.44 0.87
CA THR A 110 29.59 -12.13 0.85
C THR A 110 28.96 -12.35 -0.52
N ALA A 111 29.65 -11.96 -1.60
CA ALA A 111 29.17 -12.12 -2.97
C ALA A 111 28.98 -13.60 -3.36
N ILE A 112 29.95 -14.45 -2.98
CA ILE A 112 29.89 -15.91 -3.22
C ILE A 112 28.72 -16.53 -2.44
N GLU A 113 28.52 -16.11 -1.19
CA GLU A 113 27.40 -16.61 -0.39
C GLU A 113 26.05 -16.17 -0.96
N LEU A 114 25.94 -14.92 -1.41
CA LEU A 114 24.73 -14.41 -2.07
C LEU A 114 24.41 -15.16 -3.37
N TRP A 115 25.42 -15.55 -4.15
CA TRP A 115 25.23 -16.42 -5.31
C TRP A 115 24.64 -17.78 -4.91
N ASN A 116 25.20 -18.41 -3.87
CA ASN A 116 24.67 -19.69 -3.36
C ASN A 116 23.24 -19.56 -2.84
N ILE A 117 22.92 -18.47 -2.14
CA ILE A 117 21.55 -18.17 -1.69
C ILE A 117 20.62 -18.01 -2.89
N TYR A 118 21.04 -17.30 -3.93
CA TYR A 118 20.24 -17.14 -5.16
C TYR A 118 19.89 -18.50 -5.80
N LEU A 119 20.87 -19.38 -5.95
CA LEU A 119 20.67 -20.72 -6.53
C LEU A 119 19.69 -21.57 -5.71
N ASN A 120 19.85 -21.55 -4.38
CA ASN A 120 19.06 -22.42 -3.49
C ASN A 120 17.66 -21.86 -3.20
N ASN A 121 17.54 -20.54 -3.07
CA ASN A 121 16.35 -19.90 -2.52
C ASN A 121 15.55 -19.10 -3.54
N VAL A 122 16.10 -18.74 -4.71
CA VAL A 122 15.46 -17.74 -5.61
C VAL A 122 15.15 -18.30 -6.98
N GLU A 123 16.15 -18.83 -7.70
CA GLU A 123 16.08 -19.09 -9.14
C GLU A 123 14.83 -19.90 -9.54
N ILE A 124 14.64 -21.07 -8.90
CA ILE A 124 13.56 -22.00 -9.24
C ILE A 124 12.18 -21.42 -8.84
N ILE A 125 12.10 -20.72 -7.71
CA ILE A 125 10.83 -20.25 -7.13
C ILE A 125 10.23 -19.11 -7.93
N LEU A 126 11.07 -18.18 -8.37
CA LEU A 126 10.65 -17.09 -9.22
C LEU A 126 10.56 -17.50 -10.70
N GLY A 127 10.93 -18.75 -11.03
CA GLY A 127 10.94 -19.26 -12.40
C GLY A 127 11.95 -18.53 -13.30
N LEU A 128 13.10 -18.15 -12.74
CA LEU A 128 14.14 -17.35 -13.40
C LEU A 128 15.04 -18.17 -14.33
N LYS A 129 14.63 -19.37 -14.77
CA LYS A 129 15.43 -20.30 -15.61
C LYS A 129 15.80 -19.79 -17.01
N PHE A 130 15.61 -18.50 -17.30
CA PHE A 130 16.35 -17.82 -18.36
C PHE A 130 17.81 -17.54 -17.96
N THR A 131 18.16 -17.71 -16.69
CA THR A 131 19.53 -17.98 -16.25
C THR A 131 19.95 -19.38 -16.66
N HIS A 132 21.19 -19.47 -17.12
CA HIS A 132 21.86 -20.69 -17.50
C HIS A 132 23.07 -20.84 -16.61
N ILE A 133 22.91 -21.62 -15.53
CA ILE A 133 23.87 -21.67 -14.43
C ILE A 133 25.31 -21.91 -14.90
N PRO A 134 25.61 -22.88 -15.79
CA PRO A 134 27.00 -23.13 -16.21
C PRO A 134 27.70 -21.93 -16.84
N THR A 135 26.99 -21.12 -17.65
CA THR A 135 27.60 -19.95 -18.30
C THR A 135 27.56 -18.71 -17.42
N ASP A 136 26.52 -18.57 -16.61
CA ASP A 136 26.37 -17.42 -15.73
C ASP A 136 27.29 -17.52 -14.51
N GLU A 137 27.59 -18.73 -14.03
CA GLU A 137 28.51 -18.96 -12.93
C GLU A 137 29.91 -18.42 -13.24
N VAL A 138 30.43 -18.70 -14.45
CA VAL A 138 31.71 -18.14 -14.92
C VAL A 138 31.69 -16.61 -14.89
N ARG A 139 30.60 -16.01 -15.38
CA ARG A 139 30.41 -14.55 -15.40
C ARG A 139 30.32 -13.95 -14.01
N VAL A 140 29.58 -14.58 -13.11
CA VAL A 140 29.41 -14.13 -11.73
C VAL A 140 30.76 -14.18 -11.02
N TYR A 141 31.48 -15.31 -11.08
CA TYR A 141 32.78 -15.43 -10.43
C TYR A 141 33.84 -14.51 -11.04
N SER A 142 33.87 -14.31 -12.36
CA SER A 142 34.80 -13.36 -12.98
C SER A 142 34.52 -11.92 -12.54
N THR A 143 33.25 -11.56 -12.37
CA THR A 143 32.84 -10.23 -11.89
C THR A 143 33.15 -10.04 -10.40
N ILE A 144 33.00 -11.11 -9.60
CA ILE A 144 33.36 -11.10 -8.18
C ILE A 144 34.87 -10.95 -7.98
N ASP A 145 35.68 -11.54 -8.86
CA ASP A 145 37.13 -11.50 -8.77
C ASP A 145 37.70 -10.12 -9.07
N ASP A 146 37.21 -9.47 -10.14
CA ASP A 146 37.60 -8.11 -10.52
C ASP A 146 36.38 -7.25 -10.92
N PRO A 147 35.65 -6.71 -9.93
CA PRO A 147 34.49 -5.87 -10.21
C PRO A 147 34.86 -4.51 -10.82
N ALA A 148 36.12 -4.06 -10.72
CA ALA A 148 36.55 -2.77 -11.24
C ALA A 148 36.68 -2.78 -12.76
N SER A 149 37.15 -3.89 -13.34
CA SER A 149 37.30 -4.06 -14.80
C SER A 149 36.10 -4.75 -15.47
N ALA A 150 35.13 -5.22 -14.70
CA ALA A 150 33.95 -5.90 -15.22
C ALA A 150 33.08 -4.99 -16.10
N LYS A 151 32.37 -5.58 -17.07
CA LYS A 151 31.39 -4.85 -17.88
C LYS A 151 30.25 -4.37 -16.99
N PHE A 152 29.71 -3.19 -17.30
CA PHE A 152 28.60 -2.63 -16.53
C PHE A 152 27.37 -3.55 -16.52
N ASP A 153 27.04 -4.22 -17.62
CA ASP A 153 25.91 -5.16 -17.65
C ASP A 153 26.13 -6.39 -16.76
N ASP A 154 27.38 -6.86 -16.62
CA ASP A 154 27.72 -7.99 -15.75
C ASP A 154 27.65 -7.57 -14.28
N LEU A 155 28.06 -6.34 -13.95
CA LEU A 155 27.83 -5.74 -12.63
C LEU A 155 26.33 -5.62 -12.32
N ALA A 156 25.52 -5.10 -13.24
CA ALA A 156 24.07 -5.01 -13.07
C ALA A 156 23.44 -6.39 -12.83
N PHE A 157 23.91 -7.42 -13.55
CA PHE A 157 23.47 -8.80 -13.39
C PHE A 157 23.82 -9.34 -12.00
N CYS A 158 25.05 -9.17 -11.53
CA CYS A 158 25.47 -9.55 -10.18
C CYS A 158 24.69 -8.80 -9.10
N TYR A 159 24.51 -7.49 -9.21
CA TYR A 159 23.72 -6.74 -8.23
C TYR A 159 22.25 -7.18 -8.19
N SER A 160 21.67 -7.56 -9.34
CA SER A 160 20.30 -8.10 -9.39
C SER A 160 20.19 -9.46 -8.70
N ILE A 161 21.21 -10.31 -8.83
CA ILE A 161 21.34 -11.57 -8.09
C ILE A 161 21.46 -11.30 -6.58
N TYR A 162 22.36 -10.40 -6.18
CA TYR A 162 22.58 -10.04 -4.77
C TYR A 162 21.32 -9.48 -4.13
N PHE A 163 20.63 -8.59 -4.85
CA PHE A 163 19.35 -8.02 -4.42
C PHE A 163 18.28 -9.10 -4.23
N ALA A 164 18.13 -10.01 -5.20
CA ALA A 164 17.14 -11.08 -5.12
C ALA A 164 17.47 -12.09 -4.00
N ALA A 165 18.74 -12.42 -3.81
CA ALA A 165 19.21 -13.25 -2.71
C ALA A 165 18.93 -12.61 -1.35
N ALA A 166 19.28 -11.33 -1.19
CA ALA A 166 19.03 -10.58 0.04
C ALA A 166 17.53 -10.50 0.39
N ILE A 167 16.65 -10.35 -0.61
CA ILE A 167 15.20 -10.40 -0.40
C ILE A 167 14.72 -11.74 0.15
N SER A 168 15.34 -12.85 -0.27
CA SER A 168 14.93 -14.19 0.12
C SER A 168 15.26 -14.55 1.58
N LEU A 169 16.13 -13.79 2.22
CA LEU A 169 16.53 -13.99 3.61
C LEU A 169 15.46 -13.44 4.56
N GLU A 170 15.18 -14.14 5.65
CA GLU A 170 14.30 -13.64 6.71
C GLU A 170 15.00 -12.54 7.53
N ASP A 171 14.26 -11.57 8.06
CA ASP A 171 14.84 -10.44 8.81
C ASP A 171 15.51 -10.88 10.13
N SER A 172 15.19 -12.10 10.60
CA SER A 172 15.80 -12.77 11.75
C SER A 172 17.19 -13.34 11.46
N THR A 173 17.56 -13.49 10.17
CA THR A 173 18.86 -14.05 9.81
C THR A 173 19.96 -13.02 10.03
N SER A 174 20.96 -13.35 10.86
CA SER A 174 22.09 -12.45 11.19
C SER A 174 23.08 -12.23 10.04
N PHE A 175 22.69 -12.53 8.79
CA PHE A 175 23.55 -12.41 7.62
C PHE A 175 23.89 -10.95 7.30
N PHE A 176 22.90 -10.05 7.43
CA PHE A 176 23.09 -8.62 7.29
C PHE A 176 22.78 -7.92 8.61
N PRO A 177 23.67 -7.02 9.10
CA PRO A 177 23.36 -6.16 10.24
C PRO A 177 22.15 -5.26 9.97
N ASP A 178 22.06 -4.72 8.74
CA ASP A 178 20.90 -3.98 8.25
C ASP A 178 20.60 -4.37 6.79
N LYS A 179 19.58 -5.22 6.63
CA LYS A 179 19.10 -5.69 5.33
C LYS A 179 18.58 -4.56 4.44
N ALA A 180 17.94 -3.54 5.01
CA ALA A 180 17.42 -2.42 4.23
C ALA A 180 18.55 -1.61 3.59
N THR A 181 19.63 -1.35 4.33
CA THR A 181 20.83 -0.69 3.79
C THR A 181 21.50 -1.50 2.69
N GLU A 182 21.62 -2.82 2.85
CA GLU A 182 22.26 -3.67 1.82
C GLU A 182 21.42 -3.80 0.56
N LEU A 183 20.10 -3.97 0.69
CA LEU A 183 19.19 -3.92 -0.45
C LEU A 183 19.33 -2.57 -1.19
N GLN A 184 19.52 -1.47 -0.46
CA GLN A 184 19.63 -0.14 -1.07
C GLN A 184 20.94 0.00 -1.82
N ARG A 185 22.03 -0.48 -1.22
CA ARG A 185 23.33 -0.56 -1.86
C ARG A 185 23.28 -1.34 -3.17
N PHE A 186 22.65 -2.52 -3.20
CA PHE A 186 22.54 -3.32 -4.43
C PHE A 186 21.65 -2.65 -5.47
N LYS A 187 20.53 -2.03 -5.06
CA LYS A 187 19.71 -1.22 -5.97
C LYS A 187 20.51 -0.08 -6.60
N MET A 188 21.27 0.68 -5.80
CA MET A 188 22.15 1.73 -6.31
C MET A 188 23.21 1.18 -7.26
N GLY A 189 23.78 0.01 -6.96
CA GLY A 189 24.70 -0.70 -7.85
C GLY A 189 24.10 -1.00 -9.23
N ILE A 190 22.85 -1.49 -9.28
CA ILE A 190 22.10 -1.72 -10.53
C ILE A 190 21.91 -0.41 -11.30
N GLU A 191 21.45 0.64 -10.62
CA GLU A 191 21.15 1.94 -11.22
C GLU A 191 22.41 2.59 -11.81
N GLN A 192 23.51 2.56 -11.07
CA GLN A 192 24.80 3.07 -11.53
C GLN A 192 25.36 2.26 -12.70
N ALA A 193 25.22 0.94 -12.66
CA ALA A 193 25.65 0.09 -13.76
C ALA A 193 24.86 0.38 -15.06
N PHE A 194 23.54 0.52 -14.99
CA PHE A 194 22.73 0.87 -16.17
C PHE A 194 23.02 2.28 -16.69
N ALA A 195 23.25 3.25 -15.79
CA ALA A 195 23.62 4.60 -16.16
C ALA A 195 24.97 4.66 -16.89
N HIS A 196 26.02 4.07 -16.30
CA HIS A 196 27.35 4.04 -16.90
C HIS A 196 27.40 3.21 -18.19
N GLY A 197 26.58 2.15 -18.28
CA GLY A 197 26.43 1.33 -19.48
C GLY A 197 25.58 1.94 -20.58
N ASP A 198 24.92 3.09 -20.33
CA ASP A 198 23.96 3.71 -21.26
C ASP A 198 22.87 2.71 -21.71
N PHE A 199 22.41 1.86 -20.80
CA PHE A 199 21.64 0.65 -21.11
C PHE A 199 20.35 0.94 -21.89
N PHE A 200 19.66 2.06 -21.63
CA PHE A 200 18.42 2.38 -22.33
C PHE A 200 18.63 2.78 -23.79
N ASN A 201 19.79 3.34 -24.13
CA ASN A 201 20.14 3.63 -25.52
C ASN A 201 20.90 2.46 -26.18
N ARG A 202 21.56 1.62 -25.36
CA ARG A 202 22.39 0.49 -25.80
C ARG A 202 22.01 -0.79 -25.04
N PRO A 203 20.79 -1.31 -25.22
CA PRO A 203 20.35 -2.46 -24.46
C PRO A 203 21.17 -3.69 -24.84
N THR A 204 21.48 -4.51 -23.84
CA THR A 204 22.10 -5.82 -24.04
C THR A 204 21.23 -6.92 -23.45
N LEU A 205 21.42 -8.16 -23.93
CA LEU A 205 20.70 -9.31 -23.38
C LEU A 205 21.00 -9.50 -21.89
N THR A 206 22.24 -9.27 -21.47
CA THR A 206 22.66 -9.34 -20.06
C THR A 206 21.95 -8.28 -19.21
N GLY A 207 21.95 -7.02 -19.65
CA GLY A 207 21.27 -5.94 -18.92
C GLY A 207 19.75 -6.16 -18.84
N LEU A 208 19.13 -6.70 -19.90
CA LEU A 208 17.71 -7.08 -19.88
C LEU A 208 17.44 -8.21 -18.86
N ARG A 209 18.32 -9.22 -18.78
CA ARG A 209 18.23 -10.30 -17.79
C ARG A 209 18.38 -9.76 -16.38
N ALA A 210 19.33 -8.86 -16.15
CA ALA A 210 19.50 -8.18 -14.86
C ALA A 210 18.21 -7.46 -14.44
N LEU A 211 17.65 -6.62 -15.33
CA LEU A 211 16.42 -5.89 -15.05
C LEU A 211 15.23 -6.83 -14.80
N ALA A 212 15.12 -7.95 -15.53
CA ALA A 212 14.07 -8.95 -15.31
C ALA A 212 14.19 -9.66 -13.94
N ILE A 213 15.41 -9.96 -13.47
CA ILE A 213 15.66 -10.51 -12.13
C ILE A 213 15.25 -9.48 -11.07
N TYR A 214 15.73 -8.24 -11.21
CA TYR A 214 15.43 -7.17 -10.26
C TYR A 214 13.93 -6.90 -10.14
N LEU A 215 13.22 -6.72 -11.26
CA LEU A 215 11.76 -6.53 -11.26
C LEU A 215 11.01 -7.74 -10.70
N SER A 216 11.59 -8.94 -10.83
CA SER A 216 11.00 -10.13 -10.25
C SER A 216 11.06 -10.15 -8.73
N ALA A 217 12.17 -9.68 -8.17
CA ALA A 217 12.45 -9.68 -6.74
C ALA A 217 11.84 -8.47 -6.01
N ILE A 218 11.95 -7.25 -6.57
CA ILE A 218 11.46 -6.01 -5.95
C ILE A 218 9.96 -6.04 -5.62
N ARG A 219 9.19 -6.88 -6.33
CA ARG A 219 7.75 -7.09 -6.09
C ARG A 219 7.43 -7.52 -4.65
N VAL A 220 8.39 -8.08 -3.91
CA VAL A 220 8.24 -8.38 -2.49
C VAL A 220 8.06 -7.11 -1.65
N HIS A 221 8.76 -6.03 -1.98
CA HIS A 221 8.73 -4.74 -1.26
C HIS A 221 7.84 -3.69 -1.93
N ASN A 222 7.79 -3.67 -3.26
CA ASN A 222 7.04 -2.68 -4.02
C ASN A 222 6.01 -3.36 -4.91
N ARG A 223 4.74 -3.24 -4.55
CA ARG A 223 3.59 -3.72 -5.34
C ARG A 223 2.91 -2.59 -6.12
N GLY A 224 3.62 -1.48 -6.34
CA GLY A 224 3.14 -0.27 -6.97
C GLY A 224 3.03 -0.32 -8.49
N LYS A 225 2.35 0.68 -9.06
CA LYS A 225 2.14 0.79 -10.52
C LYS A 225 3.46 0.84 -11.29
N SER A 226 4.53 1.32 -10.66
CA SER A 226 5.87 1.42 -11.23
C SER A 226 6.44 0.08 -11.69
N VAL A 227 6.23 -1.02 -10.95
CA VAL A 227 6.71 -2.36 -11.37
C VAL A 227 6.01 -2.79 -12.67
N TRP A 228 4.70 -2.56 -12.78
CA TRP A 228 3.95 -2.86 -14.00
C TRP A 228 4.41 -1.98 -15.19
N ILE A 229 4.59 -0.68 -14.97
CA ILE A 229 5.08 0.24 -16.00
C ILE A 229 6.47 -0.19 -16.50
N LEU A 230 7.36 -0.57 -15.58
CA LEU A 230 8.71 -1.04 -15.92
C LEU A 230 8.71 -2.41 -16.61
N ASN A 231 7.75 -3.29 -16.34
CA ASN A 231 7.56 -4.49 -17.16
C ASN A 231 7.23 -4.12 -18.62
N GLY A 232 6.42 -3.08 -18.83
CA GLY A 232 6.20 -2.50 -20.16
C GLY A 232 7.50 -2.02 -20.82
N LEU A 233 8.39 -1.36 -20.06
CA LEU A 233 9.72 -0.97 -20.54
C LEU A 233 10.58 -2.19 -20.91
N VAL A 234 10.60 -3.22 -20.06
CA VAL A 234 11.29 -4.49 -20.32
C VAL A 234 10.80 -5.15 -21.60
N ILE A 235 9.48 -5.12 -21.86
CA ILE A 235 8.92 -5.62 -23.13
C ILE A 235 9.44 -4.82 -24.31
N ARG A 236 9.50 -3.48 -24.23
CA ARG A 236 10.03 -2.64 -25.33
C ARG A 236 11.51 -2.89 -25.59
N ILE A 237 12.31 -3.08 -24.53
CA ILE A 237 13.71 -3.46 -24.66
C ILE A 237 13.85 -4.87 -25.26
N ALA A 238 13.04 -5.83 -24.81
CA ALA A 238 13.04 -7.17 -25.39
C ALA A 238 12.66 -7.15 -26.88
N GLN A 239 11.70 -6.30 -27.26
CA GLN A 239 11.31 -6.09 -28.65
C GLN A 239 12.44 -5.49 -29.48
N SER A 240 13.15 -4.46 -28.97
CA SER A 240 14.28 -3.85 -29.67
C SER A 240 15.46 -4.83 -29.85
N LEU A 241 15.62 -5.78 -28.93
CA LEU A 241 16.59 -6.88 -29.02
C LEU A 241 16.10 -8.09 -29.87
N GLY A 242 14.89 -8.04 -30.42
CA GLY A 242 14.33 -9.07 -31.29
C GLY A 242 13.76 -10.30 -30.58
N LEU A 243 13.57 -10.28 -29.26
CA LEU A 243 13.11 -11.46 -28.49
C LEU A 243 11.67 -11.86 -28.79
N HIS A 244 10.88 -10.96 -29.36
CA HIS A 244 9.50 -11.22 -29.79
C HIS A 244 9.41 -12.09 -31.05
N LYS A 245 10.56 -12.43 -31.66
CA LYS A 245 10.72 -13.37 -32.77
C LYS A 245 11.51 -14.59 -32.33
N ASP A 246 11.12 -15.77 -32.81
CA ASP A 246 11.88 -16.99 -32.48
C ASP A 246 13.29 -16.91 -33.06
N GLY A 247 14.31 -17.20 -32.25
CA GLY A 247 15.72 -17.11 -32.66
C GLY A 247 16.06 -17.95 -33.89
N THR A 248 15.35 -19.07 -34.10
CA THR A 248 15.55 -19.91 -35.30
C THR A 248 15.18 -19.19 -36.59
N LYS A 249 14.20 -18.27 -36.55
CA LYS A 249 13.83 -17.44 -37.70
C LYS A 249 14.80 -16.28 -37.94
N LEU A 250 15.56 -15.91 -36.91
CA LEU A 250 16.62 -14.91 -36.98
C LEU A 250 17.98 -15.52 -37.36
N GLY A 251 18.06 -16.84 -37.56
CA GLY A 251 19.32 -17.53 -37.85
C GLY A 251 20.28 -17.62 -36.67
N LEU A 252 19.78 -17.54 -35.43
CA LEU A 252 20.60 -17.64 -34.23
C LEU A 252 20.91 -19.11 -33.88
N PRO A 253 22.07 -19.39 -33.23
CA PRO A 253 22.41 -20.73 -32.75
C PRO A 253 21.32 -21.33 -31.84
N PRO A 254 21.23 -22.67 -31.75
CA PRO A 254 20.21 -23.33 -30.94
C PRO A 254 20.23 -22.92 -29.46
N PHE A 255 21.43 -22.82 -28.87
CA PHE A 255 21.62 -22.37 -27.49
C PHE A 255 21.05 -20.96 -27.26
N GLU A 256 21.44 -20.00 -28.11
CA GLU A 256 20.98 -18.62 -27.99
C GLU A 256 19.47 -18.50 -28.23
N SER A 257 18.96 -19.25 -29.21
CA SER A 257 17.52 -19.34 -29.48
C SER A 257 16.75 -19.83 -28.27
N GLU A 258 17.24 -20.86 -27.58
CA GLU A 258 16.60 -21.40 -26.39
C GLU A 258 16.62 -20.40 -25.21
N LEU A 259 17.77 -19.77 -24.92
CA LEU A 259 17.82 -18.75 -23.85
C LEU A 259 16.90 -17.55 -24.12
N ARG A 260 16.81 -17.11 -25.38
CA ARG A 260 15.88 -16.05 -25.78
C ARG A 260 14.43 -16.46 -25.62
N ARG A 261 14.05 -17.71 -25.93
CA ARG A 261 12.70 -18.24 -25.64
C ARG A 261 12.41 -18.20 -24.15
N ARG A 262 13.33 -18.70 -23.32
CA ARG A 262 13.17 -18.72 -21.86
C ARG A 262 12.94 -17.31 -21.31
N LEU A 263 13.73 -16.34 -21.75
CA LEU A 263 13.59 -14.95 -21.32
C LEU A 263 12.30 -14.29 -21.82
N TRP A 264 11.95 -14.46 -23.09
CA TRP A 264 10.72 -13.92 -23.65
C TRP A 264 9.49 -14.43 -22.92
N TRP A 265 9.38 -15.75 -22.72
CA TRP A 265 8.28 -16.37 -22.00
C TRP A 265 8.23 -15.95 -20.53
N HIS A 266 9.37 -15.75 -19.88
CA HIS A 266 9.41 -15.18 -18.54
C HIS A 266 8.81 -13.76 -18.51
N ILE A 267 9.24 -12.87 -19.41
CA ILE A 267 8.78 -11.47 -19.45
C ILE A 267 7.26 -11.39 -19.67
N ILE A 268 6.72 -12.08 -20.67
CA ILE A 268 5.29 -11.97 -21.03
C ILE A 268 4.37 -12.62 -19.99
N THR A 269 4.77 -13.76 -19.41
CA THR A 269 3.97 -14.43 -18.37
C THR A 269 3.95 -13.63 -17.06
N ARG A 270 4.94 -12.76 -16.83
CA ARG A 270 5.00 -11.85 -15.68
C ARG A 270 4.19 -10.58 -15.92
N ASP A 271 4.27 -9.99 -17.11
CA ASP A 271 3.56 -8.75 -17.45
C ASP A 271 2.04 -8.89 -17.29
N SER A 272 1.49 -9.97 -17.83
CA SER A 272 0.07 -10.34 -17.73
C SER A 272 -0.44 -10.45 -16.28
N ARG A 273 0.46 -10.68 -15.32
CA ARG A 273 0.16 -10.77 -13.87
C ARG A 273 0.41 -9.47 -13.10
N SER A 274 1.14 -8.51 -13.65
CA SER A 274 1.37 -7.22 -12.98
C SER A 274 0.15 -6.29 -13.04
N GLY A 275 -0.67 -6.38 -14.09
CA GLY A 275 -1.94 -5.65 -14.18
C GLY A 275 -2.97 -6.08 -13.13
N GLU A 276 -2.87 -7.33 -12.64
CA GLU A 276 -3.77 -7.89 -11.62
C GLU A 276 -3.85 -6.99 -10.38
N ASP A 277 -2.76 -6.39 -9.92
CA ASP A 277 -2.75 -5.60 -8.68
C ASP A 277 -3.57 -4.30 -8.80
N PHE A 278 -3.84 -3.85 -10.02
CA PHE A 278 -4.48 -2.57 -10.32
C PHE A 278 -5.89 -2.68 -10.86
N GLY A 279 -6.47 -3.88 -10.94
CA GLY A 279 -7.79 -4.05 -11.57
C GLY A 279 -7.76 -3.81 -13.07
N LEU A 280 -6.60 -4.04 -13.68
CA LEU A 280 -6.42 -3.99 -15.12
C LEU A 280 -6.48 -5.42 -15.68
N GLU A 281 -7.26 -5.58 -16.74
CA GLU A 281 -7.08 -6.70 -17.63
C GLU A 281 -5.76 -6.53 -18.36
N ASP A 282 -5.08 -7.66 -18.58
CA ASP A 282 -3.87 -7.72 -19.38
C ASP A 282 -4.15 -7.12 -20.78
N PRO A 283 -3.55 -5.96 -21.11
CA PRO A 283 -3.89 -5.21 -22.30
C PRO A 283 -3.19 -5.75 -23.56
N ASN A 284 -2.32 -6.76 -23.40
CA ASN A 284 -1.34 -7.12 -24.41
C ASN A 284 -1.70 -8.46 -25.07
N ASP A 285 -2.11 -8.41 -26.34
CA ASP A 285 -2.22 -9.58 -27.25
C ASP A 285 -0.83 -10.14 -27.64
N LEU A 286 0.21 -9.92 -26.83
CA LEU A 286 1.58 -10.32 -27.13
C LEU A 286 1.74 -11.85 -27.18
N LEU A 287 0.95 -12.57 -26.38
CA LEU A 287 0.94 -14.04 -26.41
C LEU A 287 0.34 -14.60 -27.69
N SER A 288 -0.69 -13.94 -28.23
CA SER A 288 -1.36 -14.33 -29.48
C SER A 288 -0.62 -13.84 -30.73
N THR A 289 0.14 -12.74 -30.63
CA THR A 289 0.88 -12.15 -31.77
C THR A 289 2.34 -12.59 -31.87
N SER A 290 2.89 -13.22 -30.83
CA SER A 290 4.27 -13.72 -30.84
C SER A 290 4.38 -15.09 -31.53
N ASP A 291 5.41 -15.23 -32.37
CA ASP A 291 5.75 -16.48 -33.06
C ASP A 291 6.86 -17.29 -32.35
N VAL A 292 7.18 -16.92 -31.12
CA VAL A 292 8.22 -17.55 -30.29
C VAL A 292 7.73 -18.90 -29.79
N LYS A 293 8.49 -19.95 -30.05
CA LYS A 293 8.15 -21.31 -29.58
C LYS A 293 8.25 -21.39 -28.05
N PRO A 294 7.50 -22.30 -27.40
CA PRO A 294 7.69 -22.59 -25.99
C PRO A 294 9.14 -23.04 -25.71
N PRO A 295 9.70 -22.72 -24.54
CA PRO A 295 10.98 -23.28 -24.12
C PRO A 295 10.88 -24.81 -23.96
N LEU A 296 12.02 -25.49 -24.05
CA LEU A 296 12.08 -26.94 -23.86
C LEU A 296 12.31 -27.31 -22.39
N ASN A 297 11.77 -28.46 -21.97
CA ASN A 297 12.08 -29.07 -20.67
C ASN A 297 13.48 -29.70 -20.67
N LEU A 298 14.52 -28.88 -20.52
CA LEU A 298 15.93 -29.27 -20.48
C LEU A 298 16.59 -28.79 -19.19
N ASN A 299 17.56 -29.55 -18.67
CA ASN A 299 18.45 -29.03 -17.64
C ASN A 299 19.48 -28.10 -18.27
N ASP A 300 20.00 -27.16 -17.50
CA ASP A 300 21.05 -26.25 -17.99
C ASP A 300 22.32 -27.04 -18.36
N ALA A 301 22.65 -28.09 -17.62
CA ALA A 301 23.77 -28.96 -17.95
C ALA A 301 23.63 -29.69 -19.31
N ASP A 302 22.43 -29.73 -19.90
CA ASP A 302 22.18 -30.39 -21.19
C ASP A 302 22.47 -29.47 -22.40
N ILE A 303 22.63 -28.16 -22.20
CA ILE A 303 22.80 -27.17 -23.29
C ILE A 303 24.09 -26.36 -23.10
N PHE A 304 24.73 -25.98 -24.21
CA PHE A 304 26.01 -25.24 -24.19
C PHE A 304 26.17 -24.38 -25.45
N PRO A 305 26.96 -23.29 -25.41
CA PRO A 305 26.99 -22.29 -26.49
C PRO A 305 27.32 -22.82 -27.89
N GLU A 306 28.25 -23.78 -27.99
CA GLU A 306 28.77 -24.31 -29.25
C GLU A 306 27.92 -25.45 -29.85
N MET A 307 26.74 -25.73 -29.28
CA MET A 307 25.89 -26.82 -29.74
C MET A 307 25.27 -26.58 -31.13
N GLU A 308 25.21 -27.63 -31.95
CA GLU A 308 24.60 -27.58 -33.29
C GLU A 308 23.10 -27.89 -33.27
N ASP A 309 22.66 -28.76 -32.35
CA ASP A 309 21.26 -29.19 -32.20
C ASP A 309 20.84 -29.23 -30.73
N LEU A 310 19.58 -28.90 -30.45
CA LEU A 310 19.00 -29.03 -29.11
C LEU A 310 18.76 -30.51 -28.76
N PRO A 311 19.08 -30.94 -27.52
CA PRO A 311 18.73 -32.26 -27.03
C PRO A 311 17.23 -32.52 -27.05
N VAL A 312 16.88 -33.81 -26.99
CA VAL A 312 15.49 -34.24 -26.85
C VAL A 312 14.95 -33.78 -25.51
N GLU A 313 13.70 -33.27 -25.53
CA GLU A 313 13.01 -32.80 -24.33
C GLU A 313 12.86 -33.93 -23.28
N ARG A 314 13.18 -33.62 -22.02
CA ARG A 314 13.04 -34.57 -20.92
C ARG A 314 11.57 -34.74 -20.52
N THR A 315 11.20 -35.95 -20.12
CA THR A 315 9.85 -36.24 -19.56
C THR A 315 9.79 -36.14 -18.04
N GLU A 316 10.94 -36.08 -17.38
CA GLU A 316 11.07 -35.94 -15.93
C GLU A 316 11.10 -34.47 -15.50
N TRP A 317 11.04 -34.25 -14.19
CA TRP A 317 11.18 -32.92 -13.62
C TRP A 317 12.58 -32.37 -13.92
N THR A 318 12.63 -31.16 -14.46
CA THR A 318 13.84 -30.33 -14.54
C THR A 318 13.62 -28.99 -13.85
N GLY A 319 14.67 -28.17 -13.70
CA GLY A 319 14.51 -26.79 -13.24
C GLY A 319 13.50 -25.97 -14.06
N MET A 320 13.31 -26.29 -15.35
CA MET A 320 12.35 -25.61 -16.23
C MET A 320 10.88 -25.92 -15.90
N THR A 321 10.59 -26.98 -15.14
CA THR A 321 9.21 -27.47 -14.92
C THR A 321 8.26 -26.39 -14.43
N PHE A 322 8.69 -25.60 -13.43
CA PHE A 322 7.85 -24.52 -12.90
C PHE A 322 7.61 -23.39 -13.91
N SER A 323 8.63 -23.01 -14.68
CA SER A 323 8.51 -22.03 -15.76
C SER A 323 7.57 -22.51 -16.87
N LEU A 324 7.63 -23.79 -17.24
CA LEU A 324 6.75 -24.39 -18.25
C LEU A 324 5.29 -24.47 -17.77
N ILE A 325 5.06 -24.76 -16.48
CA ILE A 325 3.72 -24.68 -15.88
C ILE A 325 3.17 -23.25 -15.99
N ASN A 326 3.99 -22.22 -15.73
CA ASN A 326 3.57 -20.83 -15.91
C ASN A 326 3.22 -20.50 -17.36
N VAL A 327 3.98 -21.03 -18.33
CA VAL A 327 3.67 -20.91 -19.77
C VAL A 327 2.34 -21.58 -20.11
N ASP A 328 2.12 -22.81 -19.62
CA ASP A 328 0.88 -23.58 -19.84
C ASP A 328 -0.35 -22.83 -19.28
N LEU A 329 -0.22 -22.25 -18.09
CA LEU A 329 -1.27 -21.45 -17.45
C LEU A 329 -1.54 -20.14 -18.20
N ALA A 330 -0.50 -19.43 -18.63
CA ALA A 330 -0.65 -18.18 -19.39
C ALA A 330 -1.34 -18.41 -20.73
N LYS A 331 -0.97 -19.48 -21.45
CA LYS A 331 -1.65 -19.88 -22.69
C LYS A 331 -3.11 -20.25 -22.47
N ALA A 332 -3.42 -20.96 -21.39
CA ALA A 332 -4.79 -21.29 -21.04
C ALA A 332 -5.62 -20.03 -20.76
N MET A 333 -5.06 -19.08 -20.02
CA MET A 333 -5.69 -17.78 -19.74
C MET A 333 -5.94 -16.99 -21.04
N GLU A 334 -4.96 -16.94 -21.94
CA GLU A 334 -5.09 -16.28 -23.25
C GLU A 334 -6.22 -16.89 -24.10
N THR A 335 -6.28 -18.22 -24.14
CA THR A 335 -7.32 -18.95 -24.88
C THR A 335 -8.71 -18.67 -24.31
N LEU A 336 -8.82 -18.45 -22.99
CA LEU A 336 -10.07 -18.08 -22.33
C LEU A 336 -10.50 -16.63 -22.61
N LYS A 337 -9.54 -15.72 -22.84
CA LYS A 337 -9.82 -14.31 -23.20
C LYS A 337 -10.21 -14.16 -24.67
N GLY A 338 -9.56 -14.87 -25.59
CA GLY A 338 -9.76 -14.78 -27.04
C GLY A 338 -11.11 -15.29 -27.57
N GLY A 339 -12.05 -15.67 -26.70
CA GLY A 339 -13.43 -15.96 -27.09
C GLY A 339 -14.15 -14.68 -27.50
N ASN A 340 -14.44 -14.53 -28.80
CA ASN A 340 -15.01 -13.33 -29.40
C ASN A 340 -16.30 -12.84 -28.67
N PRO A 341 -16.36 -11.61 -28.12
CA PRO A 341 -17.47 -11.14 -27.27
C PRO A 341 -18.79 -10.94 -28.04
N SER A 342 -18.72 -10.76 -29.36
CA SER A 342 -19.89 -10.66 -30.26
C SER A 342 -20.54 -12.02 -30.56
N THR A 343 -19.82 -13.13 -30.32
CA THR A 343 -20.37 -14.49 -30.23
C THR A 343 -20.25 -14.96 -28.79
N SER A 344 -21.21 -14.56 -27.97
CA SER A 344 -21.35 -14.71 -26.51
C SER A 344 -21.19 -16.11 -25.88
N THR A 345 -20.46 -17.06 -26.46
CA THR A 345 -20.38 -18.44 -25.95
C THR A 345 -19.03 -19.09 -26.19
N LEU A 346 -18.02 -18.75 -25.37
CA LEU A 346 -17.36 -19.88 -24.69
C LEU A 346 -18.45 -20.52 -23.84
N ARG A 347 -19.16 -21.50 -24.41
CA ARG A 347 -20.06 -22.37 -23.64
C ARG A 347 -19.25 -22.86 -22.45
N LYS A 348 -19.91 -23.06 -21.31
CA LYS A 348 -19.27 -23.64 -20.12
C LYS A 348 -18.42 -24.86 -20.47
N GLU A 349 -18.90 -25.68 -21.41
CA GLU A 349 -18.19 -26.84 -21.99
C GLU A 349 -16.81 -26.52 -22.58
N GLY A 350 -16.67 -25.40 -23.32
CA GLY A 350 -15.42 -24.96 -23.93
C GLY A 350 -14.41 -24.48 -22.89
N ARG A 351 -14.87 -23.69 -21.92
CA ARG A 351 -14.06 -23.30 -20.75
C ARG A 351 -13.59 -24.53 -19.98
N ASP A 352 -14.51 -25.43 -19.64
CA ASP A 352 -14.21 -26.63 -18.87
C ASP A 352 -13.26 -27.56 -19.63
N LYS A 353 -13.33 -27.60 -20.98
CA LYS A 353 -12.35 -28.31 -21.81
C LYS A 353 -10.95 -27.70 -21.68
N ILE A 354 -10.80 -26.38 -21.84
CA ILE A 354 -9.50 -25.71 -21.71
C ILE A 354 -8.88 -25.98 -20.33
N LEU A 355 -9.70 -25.94 -19.27
CA LEU A 355 -9.25 -26.23 -17.91
C LEU A 355 -8.86 -27.70 -17.70
N ARG A 356 -9.62 -28.65 -18.25
CA ARG A 356 -9.22 -30.07 -18.23
C ARG A 356 -7.91 -30.29 -18.96
N ASP A 357 -7.72 -29.65 -20.11
CA ASP A 357 -6.52 -29.81 -20.92
C ASP A 357 -5.27 -29.27 -20.21
N VAL A 358 -5.35 -28.06 -19.62
CA VAL A 358 -4.23 -27.50 -18.84
C VAL A 358 -3.97 -28.30 -17.56
N HIS A 359 -5.02 -28.75 -16.87
CA HIS A 359 -4.87 -29.59 -15.68
C HIS A 359 -4.18 -30.92 -16.03
N THR A 360 -4.51 -31.52 -17.18
CA THR A 360 -3.86 -32.75 -17.65
C THR A 360 -2.39 -32.53 -17.96
N ARG A 361 -2.04 -31.44 -18.67
CA ARG A 361 -0.64 -31.09 -18.96
C ARG A 361 0.16 -30.85 -17.69
N VAL A 362 -0.35 -30.02 -16.78
CA VAL A 362 0.34 -29.72 -15.52
C VAL A 362 0.48 -30.97 -14.67
N LYS A 363 -0.57 -31.80 -14.54
CA LYS A 363 -0.48 -33.06 -13.79
C LYS A 363 0.59 -33.98 -14.36
N SER A 364 0.64 -34.16 -15.69
CA SER A 364 1.67 -34.98 -16.34
C SER A 364 3.10 -34.51 -16.03
N ARG A 365 3.33 -33.20 -15.97
CA ARG A 365 4.63 -32.63 -15.57
C ARG A 365 4.98 -32.88 -14.09
N LEU A 366 3.98 -33.03 -13.23
CA LEU A 366 4.15 -33.23 -11.79
C LEU A 366 4.21 -34.71 -11.37
N GLU A 367 3.79 -35.64 -12.24
CA GLU A 367 3.72 -37.08 -11.93
C GLU A 367 5.04 -37.67 -11.47
N LYS A 368 6.17 -37.13 -11.94
CA LYS A 368 7.52 -37.59 -11.61
C LYS A 368 8.23 -36.73 -10.54
N CYS A 369 7.52 -35.83 -9.87
CA CYS A 369 8.09 -35.03 -8.79
C CYS A 369 8.34 -35.88 -7.53
N ASN A 370 9.53 -35.76 -6.96
CA ASN A 370 9.91 -36.33 -5.68
C ASN A 370 9.41 -35.41 -4.53
N PRO A 371 8.53 -35.91 -3.64
CA PRO A 371 7.97 -35.11 -2.55
C PRO A 371 8.98 -34.76 -1.45
N VAL A 372 10.18 -35.35 -1.44
CA VAL A 372 11.24 -35.09 -0.46
C VAL A 372 12.17 -33.95 -0.91
N THR A 373 12.27 -33.68 -2.21
CA THR A 373 13.10 -32.60 -2.74
C THR A 373 12.38 -31.26 -2.59
N PRO A 374 12.90 -30.28 -1.81
CA PRO A 374 12.19 -29.05 -1.50
C PRO A 374 11.69 -28.27 -2.72
N HIS A 375 12.52 -28.12 -3.75
CA HIS A 375 12.13 -27.42 -4.99
C HIS A 375 11.02 -28.12 -5.77
N GLN A 376 11.02 -29.45 -5.82
CA GLN A 376 9.99 -30.24 -6.51
C GLN A 376 8.68 -30.23 -5.73
N ARG A 377 8.76 -30.41 -4.40
CA ARG A 377 7.64 -30.26 -3.49
C ARG A 377 7.00 -28.87 -3.63
N LEU A 378 7.81 -27.81 -3.58
CA LEU A 378 7.33 -26.44 -3.79
C LEU A 378 6.66 -26.27 -5.16
N THR A 379 7.26 -26.81 -6.23
CA THR A 379 6.68 -26.78 -7.59
C THR A 379 5.28 -27.39 -7.59
N VAL A 380 5.08 -28.54 -6.94
CA VAL A 380 3.77 -29.19 -6.81
C VAL A 380 2.78 -28.31 -6.06
N HIS A 381 3.17 -27.73 -4.92
CA HIS A 381 2.31 -26.84 -4.14
C HIS A 381 1.89 -25.61 -4.96
N CYS A 382 2.85 -24.91 -5.57
CA CYS A 382 2.56 -23.72 -6.38
C CYS A 382 1.72 -24.04 -7.61
N ALA A 383 1.97 -25.16 -8.29
CA ALA A 383 1.20 -25.56 -9.48
C ALA A 383 -0.26 -25.89 -9.15
N ASN A 384 -0.49 -26.68 -8.10
CA ASN A 384 -1.84 -27.00 -7.63
C ASN A 384 -2.60 -25.74 -7.20
N TYR A 385 -1.90 -24.85 -6.50
CA TYR A 385 -2.43 -23.56 -6.10
C TYR A 385 -2.86 -22.71 -7.32
N LEU A 386 -1.96 -22.54 -8.30
CA LEU A 386 -2.22 -21.73 -9.48
C LEU A 386 -3.34 -22.30 -10.36
N LEU A 387 -3.46 -23.63 -10.48
CA LEU A 387 -4.56 -24.27 -11.20
C LEU A 387 -5.91 -23.99 -10.53
N ARG A 388 -6.00 -24.13 -9.21
CA ARG A 388 -7.23 -23.82 -8.45
C ARG A 388 -7.60 -22.35 -8.59
N LYS A 389 -6.62 -21.44 -8.51
CA LYS A 389 -6.84 -20.01 -8.72
C LYS A 389 -7.35 -19.73 -10.14
N LEU A 390 -6.74 -20.33 -11.17
CA LEU A 390 -7.15 -20.15 -12.56
C LEU A 390 -8.61 -20.61 -12.77
N ASP A 391 -8.97 -21.79 -12.30
CA ASP A 391 -10.35 -22.30 -12.37
C ASP A 391 -11.31 -21.36 -11.64
N PHE A 392 -11.01 -21.01 -10.39
CA PHE A 392 -11.85 -20.12 -9.59
C PHE A 392 -12.10 -18.77 -10.27
N VAL A 393 -11.04 -18.04 -10.63
CA VAL A 393 -11.13 -16.69 -11.20
C VAL A 393 -11.89 -16.71 -12.51
N THR A 394 -11.52 -17.61 -13.43
CA THR A 394 -12.17 -17.69 -14.74
C THR A 394 -13.62 -18.15 -14.65
N ASN A 395 -14.00 -18.94 -13.64
CA ASN A 395 -15.39 -19.29 -13.38
C ASN A 395 -16.19 -18.06 -12.92
N GLN A 396 -15.62 -17.26 -12.01
CA GLN A 396 -16.28 -16.02 -11.55
C GLN A 396 -16.46 -15.03 -12.69
N GLN A 397 -15.42 -14.80 -13.49
CA GLN A 397 -15.47 -13.93 -14.66
C GLN A 397 -16.53 -14.41 -15.67
N TRP A 398 -16.59 -15.71 -15.95
CA TRP A 398 -17.61 -16.29 -16.84
C TRP A 398 -19.04 -16.12 -16.28
N LEU A 399 -19.26 -16.40 -14.99
CA LEU A 399 -20.58 -16.22 -14.36
C LEU A 399 -21.06 -14.76 -14.43
N LEU A 400 -20.15 -13.81 -14.23
CA LEU A 400 -20.43 -12.37 -14.32
C LEU A 400 -20.77 -11.92 -15.74
N LEU A 401 -20.13 -12.50 -16.76
CA LEU A 401 -20.44 -12.22 -18.17
C LEU A 401 -21.83 -12.74 -18.60
N GLN A 402 -22.31 -13.82 -17.97
CA GLN A 402 -23.54 -14.51 -18.39
C GLN A 402 -24.84 -13.94 -17.78
N LYS A 403 -24.80 -13.21 -16.66
CA LYS A 403 -26.02 -12.85 -15.89
C LYS A 403 -26.06 -11.37 -15.49
N ARG A 404 -27.25 -10.74 -15.68
CA ARG A 404 -27.50 -9.34 -15.29
C ARG A 404 -27.83 -9.15 -13.80
N GLU A 405 -28.42 -10.15 -13.14
CA GLU A 405 -28.70 -10.16 -11.69
C GLU A 405 -27.73 -11.09 -10.97
N VAL A 406 -26.97 -10.53 -10.02
CA VAL A 406 -25.64 -11.05 -9.62
C VAL A 406 -25.64 -11.75 -8.26
N SER A 407 -26.61 -11.45 -7.40
CA SER A 407 -26.56 -11.84 -5.98
C SER A 407 -26.48 -13.36 -5.74
N ASP A 408 -27.45 -14.16 -6.21
CA ASP A 408 -27.54 -15.56 -5.75
C ASP A 408 -26.80 -16.59 -6.61
N SER A 409 -26.49 -16.25 -7.85
CA SER A 409 -25.85 -17.21 -8.76
C SER A 409 -24.33 -17.23 -8.68
N VAL A 410 -23.72 -16.09 -8.30
CA VAL A 410 -22.27 -15.91 -8.13
C VAL A 410 -21.87 -16.23 -6.70
N LEU A 411 -22.59 -15.68 -5.71
CA LEU A 411 -22.30 -15.85 -4.28
C LEU A 411 -22.94 -17.13 -3.72
N LYS A 412 -22.33 -18.25 -4.07
CA LYS A 412 -22.73 -19.59 -3.58
C LYS A 412 -21.86 -20.05 -2.40
N LYS A 413 -22.45 -20.88 -1.54
CA LYS A 413 -21.76 -21.48 -0.40
C LYS A 413 -20.60 -22.37 -0.86
N GLU A 414 -20.81 -23.15 -1.92
CA GLU A 414 -19.79 -24.05 -2.48
C GLU A 414 -18.60 -23.26 -3.03
N THR A 415 -18.88 -22.15 -3.72
CA THR A 415 -17.86 -21.24 -4.24
C THR A 415 -17.09 -20.54 -3.10
N LEU A 416 -17.76 -20.18 -2.00
CA LEU A 416 -17.08 -19.67 -0.81
C LEU A 416 -16.11 -20.71 -0.23
N VAL A 417 -16.53 -21.97 -0.09
CA VAL A 417 -15.64 -23.04 0.39
C VAL A 417 -14.41 -23.18 -0.51
N ALA A 418 -14.60 -23.21 -1.84
CA ALA A 418 -13.50 -23.26 -2.78
C ALA A 418 -12.54 -22.05 -2.68
N ALA A 419 -13.09 -20.84 -2.46
CA ALA A 419 -12.28 -19.65 -2.21
C ALA A 419 -11.44 -19.77 -0.94
N LEU A 420 -12.04 -20.25 0.16
CA LEU A 420 -11.36 -20.45 1.44
C LEU A 420 -10.27 -21.53 1.33
N ASP A 421 -10.53 -22.63 0.63
CA ASP A 421 -9.53 -23.68 0.39
C ASP A 421 -8.32 -23.13 -0.40
N ILE A 422 -8.51 -22.16 -1.29
CA ILE A 422 -7.40 -21.48 -1.99
C ILE A 422 -6.62 -20.57 -1.05
N LEU A 423 -7.31 -19.77 -0.23
CA LEU A 423 -6.66 -18.86 0.72
C LEU A 423 -5.87 -19.63 1.79
N GLU A 424 -6.42 -20.74 2.29
CA GLU A 424 -5.79 -21.60 3.29
C GLU A 424 -4.67 -22.46 2.70
N ALA A 425 -4.82 -23.01 1.49
CA ALA A 425 -3.75 -23.79 0.84
C ALA A 425 -2.47 -22.98 0.56
N ARG A 426 -2.53 -21.66 0.74
CA ARG A 426 -1.36 -20.76 0.68
C ARG A 426 -0.43 -20.91 1.89
N THR A 427 -0.87 -21.57 2.97
CA THR A 427 -0.03 -21.89 4.13
C THR A 427 0.94 -23.04 3.84
N ALA A 428 1.82 -22.86 2.86
CA ALA A 428 3.12 -23.56 2.87
C ALA A 428 3.94 -23.29 4.14
N GLY A 429 3.47 -22.41 5.04
CA GLY A 429 4.09 -22.13 6.34
C GLY A 429 3.90 -23.25 7.36
N ASP A 430 2.97 -24.17 7.13
CA ASP A 430 2.81 -25.35 7.99
C ASP A 430 3.70 -26.52 7.55
N ASP A 431 4.36 -26.41 6.39
CA ASP A 431 5.31 -27.40 5.90
C ASP A 431 6.74 -26.98 6.28
N PRO A 432 7.38 -27.66 7.25
CA PRO A 432 8.73 -27.32 7.69
C PRO A 432 9.77 -27.40 6.56
N PHE A 433 9.53 -28.22 5.52
CA PHE A 433 10.44 -28.38 4.39
C PHE A 433 10.43 -27.18 3.43
N LEU A 434 9.44 -26.28 3.56
CA LEU A 434 9.26 -25.12 2.69
C LEU A 434 9.46 -23.79 3.43
N ALA A 435 9.86 -23.83 4.70
CA ALA A 435 10.03 -22.64 5.54
C ALA A 435 10.97 -21.60 4.90
N GLN A 436 12.10 -22.05 4.32
CA GLN A 436 13.07 -21.18 3.63
C GLN A 436 12.51 -20.42 2.42
N PHE A 437 11.31 -20.78 1.96
CA PHE A 437 10.63 -20.18 0.81
C PHE A 437 9.43 -19.31 1.23
N SER A 438 9.27 -19.06 2.53
CA SER A 438 8.18 -18.27 3.12
C SER A 438 8.04 -16.88 2.46
N TRP A 439 9.17 -16.26 2.13
CA TRP A 439 9.27 -14.94 1.50
C TRP A 439 8.51 -14.85 0.16
N ALA A 440 8.45 -15.94 -0.61
CA ALA A 440 7.86 -15.97 -1.94
C ALA A 440 6.34 -15.71 -1.93
N LYS A 441 5.68 -15.95 -0.78
CA LYS A 441 4.23 -15.65 -0.60
C LYS A 441 3.92 -14.19 -0.84
N LYS A 442 4.86 -13.28 -0.56
CA LYS A 442 4.70 -11.83 -0.72
C LYS A 442 4.74 -11.37 -2.17
N VAL A 443 5.26 -12.19 -3.09
CA VAL A 443 5.37 -11.88 -4.53
C VAL A 443 4.00 -11.93 -5.23
N HIS A 444 3.10 -12.78 -4.74
CA HIS A 444 1.82 -13.06 -5.39
C HIS A 444 0.64 -12.87 -4.42
N PRO A 445 0.12 -11.63 -4.26
CA PRO A 445 -1.07 -11.37 -3.47
C PRO A 445 -2.33 -11.96 -4.13
N GLN A 446 -3.35 -12.27 -3.32
CA GLN A 446 -4.53 -13.02 -3.78
C GLN A 446 -5.80 -12.18 -3.84
N TYR A 447 -5.68 -11.02 -4.46
CA TYR A 447 -6.73 -10.01 -4.45
C TYR A 447 -8.07 -10.49 -5.03
N HIS A 448 -8.10 -11.30 -6.09
CA HIS A 448 -9.36 -11.78 -6.66
C HIS A 448 -10.15 -12.67 -5.67
N VAL A 449 -9.44 -13.56 -4.96
CA VAL A 449 -10.08 -14.50 -4.03
C VAL A 449 -10.51 -13.76 -2.76
N SER A 450 -9.64 -12.89 -2.23
CA SER A 450 -9.98 -12.03 -1.07
C SER A 450 -11.16 -11.09 -1.39
N LEU A 451 -11.21 -10.54 -2.60
CA LEU A 451 -12.30 -9.69 -3.08
C LEU A 451 -13.62 -10.45 -3.07
N TYR A 452 -13.63 -11.67 -3.61
CA TYR A 452 -14.82 -12.52 -3.60
C TYR A 452 -15.29 -12.84 -2.17
N VAL A 453 -14.37 -13.22 -1.28
CA VAL A 453 -14.72 -13.57 0.11
C VAL A 453 -15.30 -12.36 0.86
N LEU A 454 -14.67 -11.19 0.74
CA LEU A 454 -15.20 -9.97 1.34
C LEU A 454 -16.55 -9.55 0.74
N TRP A 455 -16.73 -9.69 -0.58
CA TRP A 455 -18.01 -9.42 -1.23
C TRP A 455 -19.10 -10.39 -0.76
N TYR A 456 -18.76 -11.66 -0.55
CA TYR A 456 -19.65 -12.63 0.08
C TYR A 456 -20.04 -12.20 1.49
N LEU A 457 -19.07 -11.83 2.33
CA LEU A 457 -19.31 -11.38 3.72
C LEU A 457 -20.19 -10.13 3.78
N CYS A 458 -20.00 -9.19 2.85
CA CYS A 458 -20.88 -8.04 2.71
C CYS A 458 -22.32 -8.47 2.42
N THR A 459 -22.55 -9.40 1.49
CA THR A 459 -23.90 -9.75 1.01
C THR A 459 -24.61 -10.78 1.90
N LYS A 460 -23.88 -11.80 2.37
CA LYS A 460 -24.35 -12.94 3.19
C LYS A 460 -23.54 -13.02 4.49
N PRO A 461 -23.78 -12.11 5.44
CA PRO A 461 -22.98 -11.97 6.67
C PRO A 461 -23.22 -13.08 7.70
N GLN A 462 -24.17 -14.00 7.45
CA GLN A 462 -24.44 -15.16 8.30
C GLN A 462 -24.32 -16.45 7.50
N GLY A 463 -23.87 -17.52 8.16
CA GLY A 463 -23.75 -18.84 7.56
C GLY A 463 -22.62 -19.68 8.18
N PRO A 464 -22.56 -20.98 7.90
CA PRO A 464 -21.68 -21.92 8.58
C PRO A 464 -20.18 -21.72 8.30
N HIS A 465 -19.83 -20.97 7.25
CA HIS A 465 -18.43 -20.72 6.87
C HIS A 465 -18.00 -19.25 7.07
N VAL A 466 -18.86 -18.41 7.65
CA VAL A 466 -18.56 -16.98 7.86
C VAL A 466 -17.37 -16.78 8.80
N GLU A 467 -17.31 -17.50 9.92
CA GLU A 467 -16.17 -17.41 10.85
C GLU A 467 -14.87 -17.94 10.23
N ARG A 468 -14.95 -18.96 9.38
CA ARG A 468 -13.80 -19.44 8.59
C ARG A 468 -13.32 -18.36 7.62
N ALA A 469 -14.25 -17.64 6.99
CA ALA A 469 -13.95 -16.53 6.10
C ALA A 469 -13.30 -15.34 6.81
N TRP A 470 -13.77 -14.96 8.00
CA TRP A 470 -13.12 -13.92 8.81
C TRP A 470 -11.69 -14.30 9.17
N ARG A 471 -11.46 -15.52 9.70
CA ARG A 471 -10.10 -16.00 10.01
C ARG A 471 -9.15 -15.95 8.82
N ALA A 472 -9.63 -16.36 7.64
CA ALA A 472 -8.82 -16.30 6.42
C ALA A 472 -8.50 -14.86 5.99
N ILE A 473 -9.48 -13.94 6.07
CA ILE A 473 -9.29 -12.53 5.73
C ILE A 473 -8.37 -11.83 6.73
N ASP A 474 -8.54 -12.08 8.03
CA ASP A 474 -7.71 -11.47 9.07
C ASP A 474 -6.24 -11.86 8.88
N SER A 475 -5.96 -13.16 8.66
CA SER A 475 -4.63 -13.65 8.34
C SER A 475 -4.00 -12.97 7.11
N ILE A 476 -4.77 -12.75 6.04
CA ILE A 476 -4.29 -12.06 4.84
C ILE A 476 -3.98 -10.60 5.11
N PHE A 477 -4.85 -9.89 5.83
CA PHE A 477 -4.62 -8.48 6.13
C PHE A 477 -3.43 -8.29 7.07
N GLU A 478 -3.25 -9.15 8.06
CA GLU A 478 -2.08 -9.15 8.95
C GLU A 478 -0.77 -9.46 8.21
N GLN A 479 -0.78 -10.39 7.25
CA GLN A 479 0.45 -10.84 6.59
C GLN A 479 0.79 -10.04 5.32
N GLU A 480 -0.19 -9.52 4.59
CA GLU A 480 0.00 -8.95 3.25
C GLU A 480 -0.38 -7.50 3.11
N MET A 481 -1.31 -7.03 3.96
CA MET A 481 -1.79 -5.64 3.94
C MET A 481 -1.20 -4.82 5.11
N ALA A 482 -0.56 -5.47 6.10
CA ALA A 482 0.20 -4.79 7.14
C ALA A 482 1.48 -4.12 6.60
N PHE A 483 1.95 -4.54 5.42
CA PHE A 483 3.10 -3.95 4.72
C PHE A 483 2.68 -2.78 3.81
N ASP A 484 1.82 -1.88 4.30
CA ASP A 484 1.63 -0.55 3.71
C ASP A 484 2.87 0.32 3.96
N PHE A 485 4.02 -0.14 3.47
CA PHE A 485 5.22 0.67 3.35
C PHE A 485 5.14 1.35 1.98
N ILE A 486 4.93 2.68 2.02
CA ILE A 486 5.05 3.67 0.95
C ILE A 486 3.90 3.70 -0.08
N GLY A 487 2.93 4.59 0.15
CA GLY A 487 2.32 5.47 -0.86
C GLY A 487 1.67 4.85 -2.11
N CYS A 488 1.55 3.53 -2.19
CA CYS A 488 0.93 2.83 -3.31
C CYS A 488 -0.55 2.62 -3.03
N ALA A 489 -1.34 3.66 -3.28
CA ALA A 489 -2.78 3.58 -3.42
C ALA A 489 -3.17 2.75 -4.67
N GLY A 490 -2.99 1.42 -4.60
CA GLY A 490 -3.54 0.49 -5.58
C GLY A 490 -5.07 0.39 -5.44
N ALA A 491 -5.80 0.27 -6.56
CA ALA A 491 -7.26 0.16 -6.54
C ALA A 491 -7.74 -1.04 -5.73
N LYS A 492 -7.15 -2.23 -5.96
CA LYS A 492 -7.61 -3.46 -5.30
C LYS A 492 -7.41 -3.40 -3.78
N PRO A 493 -6.24 -3.02 -3.23
CA PRO A 493 -6.09 -2.80 -1.79
C PRO A 493 -7.13 -1.83 -1.20
N ALA A 494 -7.41 -0.72 -1.89
CA ALA A 494 -8.42 0.24 -1.46
C ALA A 494 -9.85 -0.35 -1.46
N VAL A 495 -10.22 -1.08 -2.53
CA VAL A 495 -11.51 -1.80 -2.61
C VAL A 495 -11.63 -2.83 -1.50
N LEU A 496 -10.57 -3.61 -1.23
CA LEU A 496 -10.57 -4.61 -0.17
C LEU A 496 -10.73 -3.98 1.21
N LYS A 497 -10.02 -2.87 1.50
CA LYS A 497 -10.19 -2.10 2.74
C LYS A 497 -11.64 -1.60 2.89
N ALA A 498 -12.21 -1.02 1.83
CA ALA A 498 -13.59 -0.52 1.84
C ALA A 498 -14.61 -1.64 2.07
N LEU A 499 -14.46 -2.78 1.39
CA LEU A 499 -15.32 -3.94 1.58
C LEU A 499 -15.18 -4.54 2.99
N ARG A 500 -13.97 -4.61 3.52
CA ARG A 500 -13.74 -5.07 4.90
C ARG A 500 -14.48 -4.21 5.90
N THR A 501 -14.32 -2.88 5.82
CA THR A 501 -15.05 -1.94 6.69
C THR A 501 -16.55 -2.12 6.57
N LYS A 502 -17.08 -2.29 5.34
CA LYS A 502 -18.51 -2.55 5.12
C LYS A 502 -18.98 -3.86 5.75
N ALA A 503 -18.22 -4.95 5.56
CA ALA A 503 -18.52 -6.25 6.14
C ALA A 503 -18.51 -6.21 7.68
N GLU A 504 -17.55 -5.51 8.28
CA GLU A 504 -17.45 -5.33 9.74
C GLU A 504 -18.64 -4.55 10.30
N THR A 505 -19.06 -3.47 9.64
CA THR A 505 -20.25 -2.71 10.05
C THR A 505 -21.50 -3.57 9.98
N ARG A 506 -21.66 -4.39 8.93
CA ARG A 506 -22.79 -5.33 8.84
C ARG A 506 -22.78 -6.38 9.94
N ARG A 507 -21.61 -6.94 10.28
CA ARG A 507 -21.45 -7.88 11.39
C ARG A 507 -21.88 -7.26 12.73
N LYS A 508 -21.36 -6.06 13.05
CA LYS A 508 -21.70 -5.32 14.28
C LYS A 508 -23.21 -5.02 14.39
N ASN A 509 -23.85 -4.68 13.27
CA ASN A 509 -25.30 -4.42 13.25
C ASN A 509 -26.14 -5.70 13.49
N LEU A 510 -25.67 -6.86 13.05
CA LEU A 510 -26.34 -8.14 13.31
C LEU A 510 -26.21 -8.59 14.76
N ASP A 511 -25.03 -8.38 15.35
CA ASP A 511 -24.81 -8.68 16.78
C ASP A 511 -25.72 -7.79 17.65
N SER A 512 -25.86 -6.50 17.31
CA SER A 512 -26.76 -5.57 18.01
C SER A 512 -28.26 -5.87 17.85
N SER A 513 -28.67 -6.51 16.75
CA SER A 513 -30.08 -6.87 16.50
C SER A 513 -30.45 -8.22 17.12
N SER A 514 -29.50 -9.15 17.30
CA SER A 514 -29.70 -10.39 18.04
C SER A 514 -30.03 -10.16 19.54
N VAL A 515 -29.55 -9.04 20.11
CA VAL A 515 -29.84 -8.64 21.49
C VAL A 515 -31.24 -8.02 21.66
N ARG A 516 -31.88 -7.53 20.58
CA ARG A 516 -33.18 -6.86 20.64
C ARG A 516 -34.42 -7.77 20.49
N VAL A 517 -34.26 -9.06 20.23
CA VAL A 517 -35.40 -10.00 20.00
C VAL A 517 -35.93 -10.64 21.29
N GLY A 518 -35.46 -10.20 22.46
CA GLY A 518 -35.79 -10.80 23.75
C GLY A 518 -36.61 -9.94 24.72
N CYS A 519 -37.59 -9.12 24.29
CA CYS A 519 -38.68 -8.68 25.19
C CYS A 519 -39.81 -7.97 24.42
N ASN A 520 -40.99 -8.59 24.33
CA ASN A 520 -42.23 -7.93 23.90
C ASN A 520 -43.18 -7.84 25.10
N THR A 521 -43.36 -6.63 25.64
CA THR A 521 -44.62 -6.12 26.22
C THR A 521 -44.59 -4.58 26.19
N GLU A 522 -45.49 -3.96 25.44
CA GLU A 522 -45.82 -2.52 25.46
C GLU A 522 -46.81 -2.18 26.61
N PRO A 523 -47.22 -0.91 26.83
CA PRO A 523 -46.40 0.27 27.13
C PRO A 523 -46.91 1.02 28.39
N ALA A 524 -46.05 1.77 29.07
CA ALA A 524 -46.50 2.80 30.01
C ALA A 524 -45.57 4.03 29.95
N ALA A 525 -46.20 5.19 29.83
CA ALA A 525 -45.56 6.48 29.72
C ALA A 525 -45.03 6.98 31.06
N SER A 526 -43.81 7.52 31.06
CA SER A 526 -43.41 8.66 31.89
C SER A 526 -42.02 9.15 31.48
N THR A 527 -41.96 10.46 31.22
CA THR A 527 -40.79 11.34 31.19
C THR A 527 -39.81 11.08 32.32
N GLU A 528 -38.50 11.03 32.02
CA GLU A 528 -37.43 11.70 32.78
C GLU A 528 -36.08 11.60 32.07
N LEU A 529 -35.30 12.67 32.25
CA LEU A 529 -33.92 12.88 31.81
C LEU A 529 -32.93 12.04 32.66
N GLU A 530 -31.70 11.97 32.16
CA GLU A 530 -30.46 11.55 32.85
C GLU A 530 -30.07 10.05 32.77
N HIS A 531 -29.00 9.74 32.04
CA HIS A 531 -27.70 9.35 32.61
C HIS A 531 -26.73 8.96 31.47
N MET A 532 -25.75 9.84 31.22
CA MET A 532 -24.53 9.52 30.47
C MET A 532 -23.59 8.77 31.42
N GLU A 533 -23.59 7.44 31.35
CA GLU A 533 -22.48 6.63 31.85
C GLU A 533 -21.46 6.47 30.73
N ASP A 534 -20.32 7.15 30.83
CA ASP A 534 -19.07 6.55 31.32
C ASP A 534 -17.89 7.49 31.01
N SER A 535 -17.53 8.35 31.97
CA SER A 535 -16.45 9.35 31.85
C SER A 535 -15.04 8.76 31.97
N LEU A 536 -14.88 7.44 31.83
CA LEU A 536 -13.63 6.72 32.12
C LEU A 536 -12.83 6.26 30.89
N THR A 537 -13.35 6.34 29.65
CA THR A 537 -12.65 5.88 28.44
C THR A 537 -11.82 6.94 27.68
N PHE A 538 -11.66 8.15 28.21
CA PHE A 538 -11.06 9.27 27.45
C PHE A 538 -9.52 9.24 27.34
N LEU A 539 -8.81 8.53 28.22
CA LEU A 539 -7.34 8.68 28.33
C LEU A 539 -6.54 7.39 28.04
N GLU A 540 -7.13 6.38 27.40
CA GLU A 540 -6.40 5.20 26.89
C GLU A 540 -6.18 5.24 25.37
N GLY A 541 -6.69 6.26 24.67
CA GLY A 541 -6.58 6.42 23.21
C GLY A 541 -5.60 7.50 22.74
N PHE A 542 -4.69 7.96 23.60
CA PHE A 542 -3.69 8.95 23.23
C PHE A 542 -2.46 8.28 22.60
N ASN A 543 -2.27 8.48 21.30
CA ASN A 543 -1.01 8.13 20.62
C ASN A 543 0.02 9.21 20.93
N PHE A 544 1.13 8.82 21.54
CA PHE A 544 2.24 9.70 21.91
C PHE A 544 3.36 9.53 20.87
N ASP A 545 3.53 10.51 19.99
CA ASP A 545 4.77 10.65 19.22
C ASP A 545 5.67 11.63 20.00
N ASP A 546 6.73 11.09 20.62
CA ASP A 546 7.73 11.87 21.34
C ASP A 546 8.83 12.32 20.35
N GLU A 547 8.98 13.63 20.13
CA GLU A 547 10.18 14.20 19.53
C GLU A 547 10.99 14.95 20.60
N VAL A 548 12.24 14.49 20.81
CA VAL A 548 13.21 15.19 21.67
C VAL A 548 13.94 16.22 20.82
N PHE A 549 13.72 17.50 21.08
CA PHE A 549 14.51 18.58 20.50
C PHE A 549 15.78 18.84 21.31
N GLU A 550 16.84 19.32 20.65
CA GLU A 550 18.02 19.87 21.30
C GLU A 550 17.58 20.89 22.37
N ASN A 551 18.12 20.75 23.59
CA ASN A 551 17.86 21.50 24.83
C ASN A 551 16.96 20.83 25.90
N GLY A 552 16.58 19.54 25.75
CA GLY A 552 16.09 18.73 26.88
C GLY A 552 14.62 18.94 27.28
N VAL A 553 13.78 19.52 26.40
CA VAL A 553 12.33 19.64 26.58
C VAL A 553 11.62 18.63 25.67
N THR A 554 10.68 17.86 26.21
CA THR A 554 9.92 16.88 25.42
C THR A 554 8.67 17.53 24.85
N VAL A 555 8.48 17.47 23.52
CA VAL A 555 7.26 17.94 22.86
C VAL A 555 6.46 16.74 22.39
N VAL A 556 5.19 16.68 22.78
CA VAL A 556 4.23 15.65 22.39
C VAL A 556 3.14 16.30 21.54
N VAL A 557 2.90 15.80 20.34
CA VAL A 557 1.84 16.30 19.46
C VAL A 557 0.67 15.33 19.46
N THR A 558 -0.51 15.79 19.84
CA THR A 558 -1.75 14.99 19.87
C THR A 558 -2.77 15.58 18.90
N ALA A 559 -3.28 14.75 17.97
CA ALA A 559 -4.36 15.12 17.06
C ALA A 559 -5.69 14.51 17.52
N LEU A 560 -6.72 15.34 17.73
CA LEU A 560 -8.07 14.86 18.01
C LEU A 560 -8.80 14.55 16.70
N GLN A 561 -9.02 13.27 16.41
CA GLN A 561 -9.91 12.83 15.33
C GLN A 561 -11.33 12.66 15.87
N ASN A 562 -12.32 13.30 15.23
CA ASN A 562 -13.73 13.10 15.53
C ASN A 562 -14.16 11.67 15.11
N HIS A 563 -14.08 10.70 16.03
CA HIS A 563 -15.06 9.61 16.16
C HIS A 563 -14.85 8.84 17.48
N PHE A 564 -15.91 8.78 18.26
CA PHE A 564 -16.05 8.07 19.53
C PHE A 564 -15.84 6.54 19.40
N LEU A 565 -15.13 5.97 20.39
CA LEU A 565 -15.14 4.58 20.88
C LEU A 565 -14.89 3.43 19.87
N LYS A 566 -13.69 2.82 19.93
CA LYS A 566 -13.48 1.37 20.17
C LYS A 566 -12.02 1.08 20.52
N SER A 567 -11.83 0.40 21.65
CA SER A 567 -10.57 0.08 22.32
C SER A 567 -9.83 -1.10 21.69
N GLU A 568 -8.50 -1.01 21.61
CA GLU A 568 -7.60 -2.16 21.60
C GLU A 568 -6.33 -1.80 22.40
N VAL A 569 -6.19 -2.42 23.56
CA VAL A 569 -5.01 -2.34 24.43
C VAL A 569 -3.92 -3.24 23.84
N ARG A 570 -2.87 -2.66 23.24
CA ARG A 570 -1.63 -3.40 22.98
C ARG A 570 -0.73 -3.32 24.21
N LYS A 571 -0.49 -4.47 24.84
CA LYS A 571 0.63 -4.67 25.77
C LYS A 571 1.94 -4.57 24.96
N SER A 572 2.71 -3.50 25.15
CA SER A 572 4.08 -3.37 24.66
C SER A 572 5.10 -3.75 25.75
N ASP A 573 6.23 -4.29 25.29
CA ASP A 573 7.39 -4.85 26.02
C ASP A 573 8.01 -3.88 27.06
N PRO A 574 8.55 -4.34 28.21
CA PRO A 574 8.91 -3.51 29.36
C PRO A 574 10.39 -3.10 29.38
N LEU A 575 10.89 -2.49 28.31
CA LEU A 575 12.21 -1.83 28.31
C LEU A 575 12.06 -0.32 28.09
N ALA A 576 12.02 0.38 29.22
CA ALA A 576 12.25 1.82 29.43
C ALA A 576 11.12 2.83 29.12
N TYR A 577 9.92 2.64 29.69
CA TYR A 577 9.14 3.80 30.16
C TYR A 577 9.56 4.10 31.61
N LYS A 578 10.36 5.15 31.82
CA LYS A 578 10.56 5.69 33.16
C LYS A 578 9.22 6.36 33.54
N ALA A 579 8.41 5.66 34.34
CA ALA A 579 7.18 6.22 34.88
C ALA A 579 7.52 7.56 35.54
N MET A 580 6.96 8.62 34.97
CA MET A 580 7.22 10.00 35.35
C MET A 580 6.77 10.18 36.80
N ASN A 581 7.60 10.81 37.64
CA ASN A 581 7.22 11.09 39.04
C ASN A 581 6.38 12.39 39.04
N ILE A 582 5.16 12.34 38.48
CA ILE A 582 4.26 13.50 38.27
C ILE A 582 3.53 13.91 39.56
N GLU A 583 3.78 13.24 40.68
CA GLU A 583 3.27 13.68 41.97
C GLU A 583 3.79 15.11 42.23
N MET A 584 2.88 16.10 42.27
CA MET A 584 3.15 17.54 42.47
C MET A 584 3.57 18.36 41.23
N ALA A 585 3.15 17.99 40.01
CA ALA A 585 3.38 18.82 38.82
C ALA A 585 2.46 20.06 38.72
N THR A 586 2.98 21.17 38.19
CA THR A 586 2.19 22.34 37.76
C THR A 586 1.89 22.27 36.27
N ILE A 587 0.61 22.25 35.90
CA ILE A 587 0.12 22.01 34.53
C ILE A 587 -0.71 23.21 34.08
N LEU A 588 -0.36 23.83 32.94
CA LEU A 588 -1.16 24.90 32.32
C LEU A 588 -1.89 24.35 31.09
N VAL A 589 -3.21 24.52 31.04
CA VAL A 589 -4.03 24.19 29.86
C VAL A 589 -4.59 25.47 29.25
N THR A 590 -4.29 25.75 27.99
CA THR A 590 -4.82 26.94 27.30
C THR A 590 -6.25 26.70 26.78
N GLY A 591 -7.14 27.69 26.93
CA GLY A 591 -8.54 27.58 26.49
C GLY A 591 -9.35 26.57 27.31
N ALA A 592 -9.09 26.48 28.61
CA ALA A 592 -9.54 25.36 29.46
C ALA A 592 -10.93 25.53 30.10
N ASN A 593 -11.61 26.65 29.90
CA ASN A 593 -12.89 26.92 30.56
C ASN A 593 -14.11 26.23 29.89
N ARG A 594 -13.94 25.57 28.75
CA ARG A 594 -15.01 24.87 28.02
C ARG A 594 -14.47 23.84 27.02
N GLY A 595 -15.37 23.00 26.50
CA GLY A 595 -15.08 22.08 25.39
C GLY A 595 -13.94 21.11 25.70
N ILE A 596 -13.06 20.89 24.72
CA ILE A 596 -11.93 19.96 24.84
C ILE A 596 -11.00 20.32 26.01
N GLY A 597 -10.69 21.62 26.19
CA GLY A 597 -9.80 22.06 27.25
C GLY A 597 -10.35 21.75 28.65
N PHE A 598 -11.66 21.90 28.84
CA PHE A 598 -12.33 21.53 30.10
C PHE A 598 -12.29 20.02 30.35
N ALA A 599 -12.57 19.21 29.31
CA ALA A 599 -12.50 17.75 29.41
C ALA A 599 -11.07 17.27 29.73
N ILE A 600 -10.04 17.92 29.16
CA ILE A 600 -8.64 17.65 29.48
C ILE A 600 -8.36 17.94 30.97
N VAL A 601 -8.80 19.09 31.48
CA VAL A 601 -8.62 19.42 32.90
C VAL A 601 -9.32 18.40 33.80
N GLN A 602 -10.56 18.04 33.51
CA GLN A 602 -11.31 17.04 34.29
C GLN A 602 -10.57 15.69 34.34
N ALA A 603 -10.08 15.24 33.18
CA ALA A 603 -9.42 13.96 33.04
C ALA A 603 -8.05 13.92 33.76
N ILE A 604 -7.26 14.99 33.64
CA ILE A 604 -5.97 15.14 34.35
C ILE A 604 -6.21 15.25 35.85
N ALA A 605 -7.17 16.07 36.28
CA ALA A 605 -7.47 16.28 37.69
C ALA A 605 -7.90 14.97 38.38
N THR A 606 -8.70 14.15 37.70
CA THR A 606 -9.15 12.84 38.22
C THR A 606 -7.97 11.89 38.45
N ARG A 607 -6.97 11.90 37.56
CA ARG A 607 -5.85 10.94 37.61
C ARG A 607 -4.65 11.41 38.40
N LEU A 608 -4.48 12.73 38.54
CA LEU A 608 -3.35 13.36 39.22
C LEU A 608 -3.86 14.26 40.36
N PRO A 609 -4.42 13.69 41.43
CA PRO A 609 -5.03 14.44 42.53
C PRO A 609 -4.04 15.35 43.27
N SER A 610 -2.75 15.02 43.24
CA SER A 610 -1.67 15.77 43.90
C SER A 610 -1.08 16.90 43.02
N SER A 611 -1.54 17.07 41.78
CA SER A 611 -1.04 18.11 40.87
C SER A 611 -1.71 19.47 41.10
N THR A 612 -1.13 20.52 40.52
CA THR A 612 -1.78 21.84 40.39
C THR A 612 -2.09 22.11 38.93
N ILE A 613 -3.36 22.32 38.60
CA ILE A 613 -3.81 22.56 37.21
C ILE A 613 -4.31 24.00 37.10
N VAL A 614 -3.70 24.76 36.21
CA VAL A 614 -4.04 26.16 35.94
C VAL A 614 -4.82 26.25 34.62
N LEU A 615 -6.03 26.79 34.69
CA LEU A 615 -6.90 27.00 33.54
C LEU A 615 -6.58 28.36 32.91
N GLY A 616 -6.01 28.35 31.71
CA GLY A 616 -5.83 29.56 30.89
C GLY A 616 -7.12 29.91 30.16
N SER A 617 -7.67 31.10 30.41
CA SER A 617 -8.88 31.60 29.75
C SER A 617 -8.93 33.13 29.75
N ARG A 618 -9.58 33.72 28.74
CA ARG A 618 -9.78 35.18 28.63
C ARG A 618 -10.90 35.73 29.52
N LYS A 619 -11.73 34.83 30.06
CA LYS A 619 -12.94 35.19 30.81
C LYS A 619 -12.86 34.58 32.20
N LYS A 620 -12.52 35.42 33.19
CA LYS A 620 -12.39 35.02 34.60
C LYS A 620 -13.65 34.34 35.13
N GLY A 621 -14.84 34.93 34.93
CA GLY A 621 -16.10 34.35 35.41
C GLY A 621 -16.35 32.94 34.87
N ALA A 622 -16.21 32.73 33.56
CA ALA A 622 -16.41 31.42 32.95
C ALA A 622 -15.35 30.38 33.38
N ALA A 623 -14.14 30.82 33.73
CA ALA A 623 -13.13 29.92 34.29
C ALA A 623 -13.42 29.55 35.75
N GLN A 624 -13.97 30.48 36.54
CA GLN A 624 -14.39 30.20 37.92
C GLN A 624 -15.57 29.23 37.94
N GLU A 625 -16.58 29.43 37.08
CA GLU A 625 -17.70 28.48 36.92
C GLU A 625 -17.21 27.07 36.54
N ALA A 626 -16.23 26.98 35.63
CA ALA A 626 -15.61 25.71 35.27
C ALA A 626 -14.88 25.05 36.46
N ILE A 627 -14.14 25.83 37.26
CA ILE A 627 -13.46 25.34 38.46
C ILE A 627 -14.47 24.84 39.50
N GLU A 628 -15.53 25.61 39.75
CA GLU A 628 -16.60 25.24 40.69
C GLU A 628 -17.28 23.94 40.25
N SER A 629 -17.65 23.82 38.97
CA SER A 629 -18.24 22.59 38.43
C SER A 629 -17.34 21.36 38.58
N LEU A 630 -16.02 21.52 38.43
CA LEU A 630 -15.07 20.42 38.64
C LEU A 630 -15.00 20.03 40.12
N ILE A 631 -14.96 21.00 41.03
CA ILE A 631 -14.96 20.76 42.48
C ILE A 631 -16.25 20.03 42.90
N ASP A 632 -17.40 20.47 42.40
CA ASP A 632 -18.70 19.86 42.67
C ASP A 632 -18.79 18.42 42.13
N SER A 633 -18.08 18.12 41.04
CA SER A 633 -17.96 16.74 40.50
C SER A 633 -17.03 15.82 41.30
N GLY A 634 -16.48 16.29 42.43
CA GLY A 634 -15.64 15.51 43.34
C GLY A 634 -14.14 15.59 43.08
N ILE A 635 -13.69 16.50 42.21
CA ILE A 635 -12.26 16.75 41.96
C ILE A 635 -11.63 17.42 43.19
N LYS A 636 -10.55 16.80 43.70
CA LYS A 636 -9.79 17.29 44.87
C LYS A 636 -8.48 17.99 44.52
N THR A 637 -8.12 17.98 43.23
CA THR A 637 -6.88 18.57 42.69
C THR A 637 -6.89 20.08 42.87
N LYS A 638 -5.72 20.69 43.10
CA LYS A 638 -5.62 22.15 43.20
C LYS A 638 -5.85 22.78 41.81
N LEU A 639 -6.94 23.53 41.67
CA LEU A 639 -7.28 24.24 40.44
C LEU A 639 -7.00 25.74 40.57
N GLY A 640 -6.38 26.33 39.55
CA GLY A 640 -6.08 27.76 39.45
C GLY A 640 -6.57 28.36 38.13
N TYR A 641 -6.55 29.68 38.03
CA TYR A 641 -6.92 30.42 36.82
C TYR A 641 -5.81 31.40 36.45
N VAL A 642 -5.54 31.54 35.15
CA VAL A 642 -4.75 32.65 34.63
C VAL A 642 -5.47 33.30 33.45
N ASP A 643 -5.45 34.64 33.41
CA ASP A 643 -5.94 35.38 32.25
C ASP A 643 -4.94 35.22 31.09
N LEU A 644 -5.38 34.54 30.04
CA LEU A 644 -4.53 34.21 28.90
C LEU A 644 -5.31 34.33 27.59
N ASP A 645 -5.03 35.39 26.84
CA ASP A 645 -5.35 35.52 25.42
C ASP A 645 -4.13 35.17 24.57
N ILE A 646 -4.19 34.02 23.90
CA ILE A 646 -3.09 33.52 23.06
C ILE A 646 -2.83 34.39 21.82
N GLU A 647 -3.72 35.32 21.48
CA GLU A 647 -3.55 36.25 20.35
C GLU A 647 -3.02 37.64 20.81
N ASN A 648 -2.73 37.83 22.11
CA ASN A 648 -2.26 39.10 22.66
C ASN A 648 -0.96 38.93 23.46
N ASP A 649 0.15 39.41 22.91
CA ASP A 649 1.48 39.27 23.50
C ASP A 649 1.58 39.83 24.92
N ALA A 650 0.93 40.97 25.21
CA ALA A 650 0.93 41.54 26.56
C ALA A 650 0.17 40.66 27.57
N SER A 651 -0.89 39.99 27.13
CA SER A 651 -1.60 39.00 27.95
C SER A 651 -0.75 37.76 28.21
N ILE A 652 -0.01 37.28 27.20
CA ILE A 652 0.91 36.14 27.33
C ILE A 652 2.03 36.48 28.33
N GLU A 653 2.66 37.64 28.20
CA GLU A 653 3.72 38.08 29.12
C GLU A 653 3.21 38.25 30.56
N ALA A 654 2.03 38.86 30.73
CA ALA A 654 1.39 38.98 32.04
C ALA A 654 1.09 37.60 32.66
N ALA A 655 0.58 36.65 31.87
CA ALA A 655 0.30 35.30 32.33
C ALA A 655 1.57 34.55 32.76
N VAL A 656 2.68 34.71 32.03
CA VAL A 656 3.99 34.18 32.43
C VAL A 656 4.42 34.76 33.78
N ALA A 657 4.32 36.09 33.96
CA ALA A 657 4.69 36.74 35.21
C ALA A 657 3.81 36.28 36.38
N THR A 658 2.51 36.12 36.17
CA THR A 658 1.57 35.58 37.19
C THR A 658 1.95 34.15 37.57
N LEU A 659 2.18 33.25 36.61
CA LEU A 659 2.56 31.87 36.92
C LEU A 659 3.92 31.78 37.60
N GLU A 660 4.87 32.64 37.21
CA GLU A 660 6.17 32.74 37.88
C GLU A 660 6.02 33.15 39.35
N GLN A 661 5.19 34.15 39.62
CA GLN A 661 4.97 34.67 40.97
C GLN A 661 4.21 33.66 41.85
N GLU A 662 3.19 32.99 41.32
CA GLU A 662 2.31 32.10 42.10
C GLU A 662 2.86 30.68 42.28
N TYR A 663 3.52 30.13 41.25
CA TYR A 663 3.92 28.72 41.22
C TYR A 663 5.44 28.51 41.03
N GLY A 664 6.19 29.55 40.66
CA GLY A 664 7.65 29.52 40.51
C GLY A 664 8.18 28.79 39.26
N LYS A 665 7.49 27.73 38.83
CA LYS A 665 7.83 26.87 37.68
C LYS A 665 6.59 26.39 36.93
N LEU A 666 6.78 25.89 35.72
CA LEU A 666 5.77 25.15 34.95
C LEU A 666 6.35 23.78 34.56
N ASP A 667 5.62 22.69 34.78
CA ASP A 667 6.09 21.35 34.43
C ASP A 667 5.49 20.88 33.09
N VAL A 668 4.21 21.19 32.83
CA VAL A 668 3.53 20.81 31.59
C VAL A 668 2.75 21.99 31.00
N LEU A 669 3.00 22.31 29.73
CA LEU A 669 2.19 23.24 28.93
C LEU A 669 1.32 22.46 27.94
N ILE A 670 0.00 22.60 28.01
CA ILE A 670 -0.94 22.02 27.04
C ILE A 670 -1.53 23.13 26.18
N ASN A 671 -1.04 23.23 24.94
CA ASN A 671 -1.52 24.16 23.92
C ASN A 671 -2.80 23.62 23.28
N ASN A 672 -3.95 24.04 23.78
CA ASN A 672 -5.27 23.59 23.33
C ASN A 672 -6.16 24.72 22.78
N ALA A 673 -5.91 25.97 23.15
CA ALA A 673 -6.68 27.09 22.66
C ALA A 673 -6.60 27.22 21.14
N GLY A 674 -7.77 27.33 20.50
CA GLY A 674 -7.89 27.54 19.05
C GLY A 674 -9.34 27.81 18.66
N LYS A 675 -9.55 28.63 17.63
CA LYS A 675 -10.88 28.88 17.06
C LYS A 675 -10.80 28.90 15.55
N VAL A 676 -11.84 28.40 14.89
CA VAL A 676 -11.94 28.54 13.44
C VAL A 676 -12.90 29.66 13.10
N GLU A 677 -12.35 30.73 12.55
CA GLU A 677 -13.12 31.84 12.00
C GLU A 677 -13.66 31.42 10.62
N GLN A 678 -14.98 31.56 10.43
CA GLN A 678 -15.61 31.27 9.13
C GLN A 678 -15.69 32.55 8.30
N ARG A 679 -15.58 32.42 6.97
CA ARG A 679 -15.86 33.55 6.07
C ARG A 679 -17.35 33.88 6.15
N SER A 680 -17.69 35.15 6.08
CA SER A 680 -19.08 35.64 6.04
C SER A 680 -19.58 35.89 4.61
N SER A 681 -18.65 35.94 3.65
CA SER A 681 -18.88 36.22 2.24
C SER A 681 -17.76 35.59 1.37
N ASP A 682 -17.98 35.56 0.06
CA ASP A 682 -16.99 35.14 -0.93
C ASP A 682 -16.08 36.27 -1.42
N ASP A 683 -16.09 37.42 -0.74
CA ASP A 683 -15.17 38.51 -1.04
C ASP A 683 -13.72 38.13 -0.69
N LEU A 684 -12.78 38.53 -1.54
CA LEU A 684 -11.36 38.21 -1.37
C LEU A 684 -10.77 38.83 -0.10
N ALA A 685 -11.29 39.97 0.39
CA ALA A 685 -10.83 40.56 1.64
C ALA A 685 -11.28 39.73 2.85
N ASP A 686 -12.51 39.21 2.83
CA ASP A 686 -13.06 38.35 3.89
C ASP A 686 -12.40 36.97 3.91
N ILE A 687 -12.20 36.35 2.73
CA ILE A 687 -11.45 35.08 2.61
C ILE A 687 -10.05 35.23 3.21
N ARG A 688 -9.36 36.33 2.91
CA ARG A 688 -8.02 36.62 3.44
C ARG A 688 -8.05 36.88 4.95
N ALA A 689 -9.01 37.66 5.44
CA ALA A 689 -9.15 37.97 6.87
C ALA A 689 -9.41 36.70 7.71
N ALA A 690 -10.38 35.87 7.30
CA ALA A 690 -10.70 34.61 8.00
C ALA A 690 -9.50 33.63 8.00
N SER A 691 -8.77 33.55 6.87
CA SER A 691 -7.60 32.67 6.76
C SER A 691 -6.44 33.15 7.64
N ASN A 692 -6.16 34.45 7.65
CA ASN A 692 -5.13 35.05 8.51
C ASN A 692 -5.47 34.89 9.99
N SER A 693 -6.74 35.07 10.38
CA SER A 693 -7.18 34.84 11.77
C SER A 693 -6.97 33.39 12.21
N CYS A 694 -7.30 32.41 11.35
CA CYS A 694 -7.05 31.00 11.64
C CYS A 694 -5.54 30.68 11.75
N TYR A 695 -4.73 31.23 10.85
CA TYR A 695 -3.27 31.05 10.89
C TYR A 695 -2.67 31.63 12.17
N ASN A 696 -3.10 32.83 12.55
CA ASN A 696 -2.65 33.48 13.78
C ASN A 696 -2.96 32.61 15.00
N ASN A 697 -4.22 32.24 15.21
CA ASN A 697 -4.62 31.59 16.46
C ASN A 697 -4.24 30.10 16.54
N LEU A 698 -4.14 29.37 15.43
CA LEU A 698 -3.86 27.92 15.44
C LEU A 698 -2.35 27.59 15.30
N ILE A 699 -1.55 28.51 14.76
CA ILE A 699 -0.14 28.26 14.46
C ILE A 699 0.75 29.29 15.16
N THR A 700 0.62 30.56 14.81
CA THR A 700 1.52 31.62 15.30
C THR A 700 1.44 31.76 16.83
N SER A 701 0.22 31.85 17.37
CA SER A 701 -0.04 31.94 18.80
C SER A 701 0.54 30.77 19.59
N ASN A 702 0.43 29.53 19.09
CA ASN A 702 0.99 28.36 19.75
C ASN A 702 2.52 28.42 19.81
N ALA A 703 3.18 28.90 18.76
CA ALA A 703 4.63 29.10 18.75
C ALA A 703 5.06 30.19 19.75
N ILE A 704 4.34 31.33 19.79
CA ILE A 704 4.63 32.45 20.70
C ILE A 704 4.42 32.03 22.17
N VAL A 705 3.28 31.42 22.50
CA VAL A 705 2.97 30.93 23.84
C VAL A 705 4.04 29.93 24.31
N THR A 706 4.41 28.98 23.45
CA THR A 706 5.46 28.00 23.76
C THR A 706 6.80 28.66 24.05
N HIS A 707 7.18 29.66 23.23
CA HIS A 707 8.41 30.41 23.44
C HIS A 707 8.40 31.19 24.77
N ALA A 708 7.29 31.88 25.08
CA ALA A 708 7.15 32.69 26.28
C ALA A 708 7.19 31.85 27.57
N PHE A 709 6.40 30.78 27.63
CA PHE A 709 6.36 29.86 28.79
C PHE A 709 7.60 28.97 28.89
N GLY A 710 8.42 28.88 27.84
CA GLY A 710 9.71 28.18 27.84
C GLY A 710 10.63 28.59 29.00
N LYS A 711 10.57 29.84 29.47
CA LYS A 711 11.35 30.31 30.63
C LYS A 711 10.95 29.61 31.93
N LEU A 712 9.67 29.31 32.11
CA LEU A 712 9.16 28.60 33.30
C LEU A 712 9.32 27.09 33.16
N LEU A 713 9.13 26.55 31.94
CA LEU A 713 9.34 25.13 31.65
C LEU A 713 10.77 24.69 31.97
N ARG A 714 11.78 25.50 31.63
CA ARG A 714 13.19 25.18 31.93
C ARG A 714 13.53 25.10 33.42
N LYS A 715 12.65 25.56 34.32
CA LYS A 715 12.81 25.40 35.77
C LYS A 715 12.30 24.04 36.28
N SER A 716 11.57 23.29 35.45
CA SER A 716 11.15 21.91 35.75
C SER A 716 12.30 20.93 35.54
N SER A 717 12.34 19.86 36.34
CA SER A 717 13.25 18.74 36.13
C SER A 717 12.85 17.84 34.96
N GLU A 718 11.57 17.86 34.56
CA GLU A 718 11.03 17.03 33.47
C GLU A 718 9.98 17.82 32.65
N PRO A 719 10.37 18.87 31.91
CA PRO A 719 9.44 19.74 31.21
C PRO A 719 8.80 19.06 29.99
N ARG A 720 7.47 19.26 29.84
CA ARG A 720 6.72 18.77 28.68
C ARG A 720 5.85 19.85 28.04
N ILE A 721 5.77 19.83 26.71
CA ILE A 721 4.81 20.62 25.94
C ILE A 721 3.92 19.65 25.18
N ILE A 722 2.61 19.78 25.33
CA ILE A 722 1.61 18.97 24.64
C ILE A 722 0.85 19.89 23.68
N MET A 723 0.88 19.56 22.39
CA MET A 723 0.17 20.31 21.35
C MET A 723 -1.14 19.59 21.01
N ILE A 724 -2.28 20.22 21.30
CA ILE A 724 -3.60 19.72 20.90
C ILE A 724 -4.00 20.38 19.58
N SER A 725 -3.96 19.62 18.49
CA SER A 725 -4.25 20.13 17.15
C SER A 725 -5.57 19.61 16.59
N SER A 726 -6.24 20.45 15.78
CA SER A 726 -7.37 20.08 14.94
C SER A 726 -6.89 19.92 13.49
N ALA A 727 -7.53 19.01 12.75
CA ALA A 727 -7.37 18.87 11.30
C ALA A 727 -7.49 20.20 10.51
N ARG A 728 -8.17 21.21 11.05
CA ARG A 728 -8.38 22.53 10.44
C ARG A 728 -7.22 23.54 10.63
N GLY A 729 -6.21 23.24 11.45
CA GLY A 729 -4.99 24.05 11.58
C GLY A 729 -3.95 23.79 10.48
N SER A 730 -4.18 22.80 9.60
CA SER A 730 -3.27 22.48 8.50
C SER A 730 -3.49 23.43 7.32
N MET A 731 -2.44 24.16 6.90
CA MET A 731 -2.46 25.02 5.69
C MET A 731 -2.91 24.26 4.42
N ALA A 732 -2.60 22.96 4.34
CA ALA A 732 -3.01 22.11 3.22
C ALA A 732 -4.53 21.85 3.22
N ARG A 733 -5.18 21.83 4.40
CA ARG A 733 -6.62 21.57 4.57
C ARG A 733 -7.46 22.84 4.60
N THR A 734 -6.91 23.99 4.99
CA THR A 734 -7.61 25.29 4.93
C THR A 734 -7.76 25.84 3.51
N ASN A 735 -6.93 25.40 2.56
CA ASN A 735 -7.00 25.80 1.15
C ASN A 735 -8.10 25.08 0.33
N ASN A 736 -8.72 24.03 0.87
CA ASN A 736 -9.89 23.40 0.26
C ASN A 736 -11.17 23.98 0.86
N LYS A 737 -11.64 25.08 0.28
CA LYS A 737 -13.04 25.50 0.38
C LYS A 737 -13.68 25.34 -1.00
N GLU A 738 -14.49 24.30 -1.19
CA GLU A 738 -15.62 24.47 -2.11
C GLU A 738 -16.53 25.59 -1.53
N PRO A 739 -17.21 26.39 -2.38
CA PRO A 739 -18.20 27.37 -1.93
C PRO A 739 -19.30 26.68 -1.13
N VAL A 740 -19.78 27.34 -0.07
CA VAL A 740 -20.98 26.93 0.68
C VAL A 740 -22.22 27.29 -0.13
#